data_AF-A0A0N5AFQ6-F1
#
_entry.id   AF-A0A0N5AFQ6-F1
#
_cell.length_a   1.000
_cell.length_b   1.000
_cell.length_c   1.000
_cell.angle_alpha   90.00
_cell.angle_beta   90.00
_cell.angle_gamma   90.00
#
_symmetry.space_group_name_H-M   'P 1'
#
loop_
_entity.id
_entity.type
_entity.pdbx_description
1 polymer ?
#
loop_
_entity_poly.entity_id
_entity_poly.type
_entity_poly.pdbx_seq_one_letter_code
_entity_poly.pdbx_strand_id
1 'polypeptide(L)'
;MLRTLGDCSSTFASSSALLVASCRPDIYCLLQKRWRRRILKPPYWLPPTIDNTVDDIDKDTRSLLRQISEQNIDANPSWMNSSTLLQKTSSTLPDSNYEGYTSSSRRVGLIARKLGMVPQWLNDGTRVLCTMLEFADNQVISVTDPNTWFRYSPTGKRKAFGRFGPMWLVLVGAINADPTKFTSEYRHIFNRRGIPVKEVLKGFVATEDAIVSPGTSLHVCHFNIGQHVSVTGKTIDWGFQGVVRRWGMRGQPKLGTTKSHRRVGAIGIKGEARVWPGRRLPGHMGYEWVTIPSLEVLRIIPEKQVMYIKGSVPGEIGEILMVQDTMIPEKRVKNPQFPTFFPKFNDSHELIYDEYLEKLSDTVLMDNGQIYAKKMFRFTSPSIVFTEEHETQLPGRDKSRAKVWSEYRKIAVRSSYVIVAKMPRAISAARLPPTILSAIFEYLDLAGIAACMRVCRHWSTVLAYEDSYVWEFIARRVIPEEAFRETALLSQTPTLKQKLRAFMYAWNPLDSSRNNYLRTNGFTVHRNPVAQSTDGIRGKRGVNSGVHAWEFVWEGPLGTVACIGVATKYAALHCEGYIPLLGSDDQSWGWNLVDNVLFHNNEQISSYPHVNNPPKYQVGERIRMILDCESHMLYFERGSEFLGIAFDQLPPVKLFPAICGVYGNTEVTMVYIGPPLLG
;
A
#
# COMPACT_ATOMS: atom_id res chain seq x y z
N MET A 1 17.28 -50.66 15.63
CA MET A 1 17.37 -49.65 16.70
C MET A 1 16.22 -48.67 16.51
N LEU A 2 15.05 -49.01 17.08
CA LEU A 2 14.37 -48.31 18.20
C LEU A 2 13.72 -46.97 17.75
N ARG A 3 12.42 -47.02 17.38
CA ARG A 3 11.20 -46.59 18.14
C ARG A 3 10.78 -45.16 17.74
N THR A 4 9.67 -44.89 17.04
CA THR A 4 8.22 -44.89 17.41
C THR A 4 7.87 -44.10 18.69
N LEU A 5 6.73 -43.38 18.59
CA LEU A 5 5.93 -42.66 19.61
C LEU A 5 6.23 -41.15 19.66
N GLY A 6 5.26 -40.24 19.69
CA GLY A 6 3.82 -40.35 19.85
C GLY A 6 3.27 -38.97 20.24
N ASP A 7 2.01 -38.73 19.88
CA ASP A 7 1.22 -37.51 20.10
C ASP A 7 1.20 -36.96 21.53
N CYS A 8 1.00 -35.64 21.66
CA CYS A 8 0.08 -35.03 22.65
C CYS A 8 -0.11 -33.51 22.42
N SER A 9 -1.25 -33.19 21.81
CA SER A 9 -2.24 -32.18 22.21
C SER A 9 -1.86 -30.81 22.80
N SER A 10 -2.39 -29.78 22.12
CA SER A 10 -3.13 -28.62 22.64
C SER A 10 -2.43 -27.58 23.51
N THR A 11 -2.01 -26.49 22.87
CA THR A 11 -2.25 -25.13 23.39
C THR A 11 -2.63 -24.20 22.25
N PHE A 12 -3.91 -23.84 22.20
CA PHE A 12 -4.42 -22.70 21.44
C PHE A 12 -3.75 -21.42 21.97
N ALA A 13 -2.74 -20.91 21.27
CA ALA A 13 -2.26 -19.56 21.46
C ALA A 13 -2.88 -18.68 20.36
N SER A 14 -3.85 -17.85 20.76
CA SER A 14 -4.49 -16.86 19.91
C SER A 14 -3.44 -15.87 19.39
N SER A 15 -2.99 -16.07 18.15
CA SER A 15 -2.15 -15.12 17.44
C SER A 15 -3.01 -13.94 16.96
N SER A 16 -3.26 -12.98 17.85
CA SER A 16 -3.66 -11.62 17.46
C SER A 16 -2.45 -10.90 16.87
N ALA A 17 -2.12 -11.25 15.62
CA ALA A 17 -1.13 -10.56 14.81
C ALA A 17 -1.74 -9.22 14.33
N LEU A 18 -1.72 -8.22 15.21
CA LEU A 18 -1.85 -6.83 14.80
C LEU A 18 -0.61 -6.48 13.96
N LEU A 19 -0.81 -6.45 12.65
CA LEU A 19 0.13 -5.96 11.62
C LEU A 19 0.61 -4.55 11.98
N VAL A 20 1.66 -4.46 12.79
CA VAL A 20 2.57 -3.33 12.78
C VAL A 20 3.48 -3.60 11.60
N ALA A 21 3.11 -3.06 10.44
CA ALA A 21 4.01 -3.03 9.30
C ALA A 21 5.25 -2.23 9.70
N SER A 22 6.32 -2.93 10.07
CA SER A 22 7.65 -2.36 10.07
C SER A 22 7.93 -1.92 8.64
N CYS A 23 7.93 -0.61 8.39
CA CYS A 23 8.38 -0.06 7.12
C CYS A 23 9.84 -0.49 6.93
N ARG A 24 10.06 -1.55 6.14
CA ARG A 24 11.37 -1.82 5.56
C ARG A 24 11.78 -0.58 4.75
N PRO A 25 13.04 -0.12 4.85
CA PRO A 25 13.51 1.09 4.18
C PRO A 25 13.50 0.99 2.64
N ASP A 26 13.23 -0.19 2.08
CA ASP A 26 13.31 -0.45 0.64
C ASP A 26 11.95 -0.43 -0.09
N ILE A 27 10.87 -0.03 0.60
CA ILE A 27 9.60 0.28 -0.06
C ILE A 27 9.81 1.59 -0.82
N TYR A 28 10.01 1.50 -2.13
CA TYR A 28 9.85 2.63 -3.04
C TYR A 28 8.37 3.06 -3.06
N CYS A 29 7.92 3.67 -1.97
CA CYS A 29 6.80 4.58 -1.99
C CYS A 29 7.13 5.60 -3.08
N LEU A 30 6.45 5.55 -4.23
CA LEU A 30 6.41 6.65 -5.18
C LEU A 30 5.64 7.81 -4.54
N LEU A 31 6.20 8.37 -3.46
CA LEU A 31 5.93 9.73 -3.05
C LEU A 31 6.25 10.56 -4.28
N GLN A 32 5.23 11.19 -4.84
CA GLN A 32 5.41 12.16 -5.91
C GLN A 32 6.44 13.18 -5.42
N LYS A 33 7.69 13.08 -5.88
CA LYS A 33 8.75 14.02 -5.51
C LYS A 33 8.41 15.37 -6.14
N ARG A 34 7.78 16.25 -5.35
CA ARG A 34 7.47 17.62 -5.77
C ARG A 34 8.70 18.47 -5.54
N TRP A 35 9.18 19.08 -6.62
CA TRP A 35 10.37 19.94 -6.57
C TRP A 35 10.09 21.18 -5.71
N ARG A 36 10.87 21.35 -4.65
CA ARG A 36 10.77 22.47 -3.70
C ARG A 36 10.94 23.82 -4.42
N ARG A 37 10.27 24.87 -3.91
CA ARG A 37 10.37 26.27 -4.36
C ARG A 37 11.79 26.63 -4.85
N ARG A 38 11.90 27.12 -6.10
CA ARG A 38 13.16 27.43 -6.83
C ARG A 38 14.13 28.35 -6.08
N ILE A 39 13.65 29.13 -5.10
CA ILE A 39 14.46 30.05 -4.27
C ILE A 39 15.28 29.30 -3.20
N LEU A 40 14.87 28.10 -2.82
CA LEU A 40 15.49 27.33 -1.73
C LEU A 40 16.43 26.23 -2.20
N LYS A 41 16.46 25.97 -3.51
CA LYS A 41 17.54 25.18 -4.11
C LYS A 41 18.55 26.18 -4.64
N PRO A 42 19.84 26.10 -4.25
CA PRO A 42 20.86 26.80 -4.98
C PRO A 42 20.72 26.41 -6.46
N PRO A 43 20.96 27.34 -7.39
CA PRO A 43 20.86 27.02 -8.80
C PRO A 43 21.76 25.83 -9.14
N TYR A 44 21.38 25.02 -10.13
CA TYR A 44 22.04 23.73 -10.41
C TYR A 44 23.54 23.85 -10.74
N TRP A 45 23.99 25.05 -11.13
CA TRP A 45 25.39 25.38 -11.42
C TRP A 45 26.20 25.78 -10.18
N LEU A 46 25.56 25.98 -9.01
CA LEU A 46 26.26 26.18 -7.76
C LEU A 46 26.49 24.79 -7.12
N PRO A 47 27.72 24.26 -7.14
CA PRO A 47 27.99 22.97 -6.54
C PRO A 47 27.66 23.05 -5.04
N PRO A 48 26.98 22.04 -4.47
CA PRO A 48 26.83 21.97 -3.03
C PRO A 48 28.24 21.91 -2.41
N THR A 49 28.52 22.78 -1.44
CA THR A 49 29.68 22.65 -0.57
C THR A 49 29.50 21.39 0.26
N ILE A 50 30.04 20.27 -0.22
CA ILE A 50 30.02 18.98 0.45
C ILE A 50 31.44 18.75 0.97
N ASP A 51 31.67 19.04 2.24
CA ASP A 51 32.85 18.57 2.96
C ASP A 51 32.61 17.12 3.41
N ASN A 52 32.50 16.21 2.45
CA ASN A 52 32.52 14.78 2.76
C ASN A 52 33.98 14.35 2.68
N THR A 53 34.68 14.36 3.82
CA THR A 53 35.91 13.59 3.97
C THR A 53 35.51 12.11 3.99
N VAL A 54 35.58 11.45 2.84
CA VAL A 54 35.43 10.00 2.77
C VAL A 54 36.79 9.43 3.16
N ASP A 55 36.95 9.14 4.44
CA ASP A 55 38.15 8.45 4.92
C ASP A 55 38.10 7.01 4.38
N ASP A 56 39.19 6.56 3.75
CA ASP A 56 39.35 5.17 3.29
C ASP A 56 39.57 4.25 4.50
N ILE A 57 38.47 3.94 5.19
CA ILE A 57 38.45 3.05 6.35
C ILE A 57 38.23 1.61 5.87
N ASP A 58 39.07 0.69 6.34
CA ASP A 58 38.94 -0.73 6.07
C ASP A 58 37.58 -1.29 6.55
N LYS A 59 37.08 -2.34 5.89
CA LYS A 59 35.73 -2.89 6.12
C LYS A 59 35.55 -3.37 7.56
N ASP A 60 36.58 -4.00 8.13
CA ASP A 60 36.55 -4.54 9.49
C ASP A 60 36.48 -3.42 10.52
N THR A 61 37.34 -2.40 10.38
CA THR A 61 37.32 -1.20 11.22
C THR A 61 35.98 -0.46 11.13
N ARG A 62 35.39 -0.37 9.94
CA ARG A 62 34.08 0.25 9.75
C ARG A 62 32.97 -0.51 10.48
N SER A 63 33.03 -1.85 10.49
CA SER A 63 32.06 -2.68 11.22
C SER A 63 32.19 -2.49 12.73
N LEU A 64 33.42 -2.42 13.24
CA LEU A 64 33.73 -2.17 14.65
C LEU A 64 33.29 -0.77 15.09
N LEU A 65 33.58 0.27 14.31
CA LEU A 65 33.14 1.64 14.60
C LEU A 65 31.61 1.75 14.63
N ARG A 66 30.92 1.02 13.76
CA ARG A 66 29.46 0.95 13.77
C ARG A 66 28.93 0.29 15.05
N GLN A 67 29.49 -0.84 15.46
CA GLN A 67 29.15 -1.50 16.72
C GLN A 67 29.39 -0.60 17.93
N ILE A 68 30.53 0.09 17.98
CA ILE A 68 30.84 1.06 19.04
C ILE A 68 29.85 2.23 19.03
N SER A 69 29.47 2.73 17.85
CA SER A 69 28.49 3.81 17.75
C SER A 69 27.10 3.38 18.22
N GLU A 70 26.67 2.16 17.89
CA GLU A 70 25.39 1.58 18.34
C GLU A 70 25.42 1.37 19.86
N GLN A 71 26.51 0.82 20.40
CA GLN A 71 26.72 0.69 21.86
C GLN A 71 26.72 2.04 22.59
N ASN A 72 27.28 3.10 22.00
CA ASN A 72 27.27 4.45 22.60
C ASN A 72 25.92 5.18 22.45
N ILE A 73 25.02 4.72 21.57
CA ILE A 73 23.65 5.22 21.50
C ILE A 73 22.81 4.58 22.61
N ASP A 74 23.01 3.28 22.85
CA ASP A 74 22.25 2.51 23.86
C ASP A 74 22.80 2.70 25.28
N ALA A 75 24.12 2.86 25.43
CA ALA A 75 24.73 3.30 26.67
C ALA A 75 24.65 4.82 26.74
N ASN A 76 24.00 5.38 27.77
CA ASN A 76 24.39 6.71 28.24
C ASN A 76 25.92 6.69 28.39
N PRO A 77 26.68 7.48 27.62
CA PRO A 77 28.09 7.19 27.37
C PRO A 77 28.86 7.10 28.68
N SER A 78 29.25 5.89 29.06
CA SER A 78 29.95 5.55 30.30
C SER A 78 31.38 6.10 30.35
N TRP A 79 31.89 6.62 29.23
CA TRP A 79 33.14 7.38 29.16
C TRP A 79 32.97 8.86 29.58
N MET A 80 31.74 9.32 29.85
CA MET A 80 31.51 10.46 30.73
C MET A 80 31.25 9.93 32.14
N ASN A 81 32.26 10.05 33.00
CA ASN A 81 32.10 9.88 34.44
C ASN A 81 30.82 10.59 34.91
N SER A 82 29.84 9.76 35.27
CA SER A 82 28.49 10.15 35.68
C SER A 82 28.47 10.99 36.96
N SER A 83 29.62 11.17 37.60
CA SER A 83 29.81 12.00 38.79
C SER A 83 30.16 13.46 38.51
N THR A 84 30.64 13.83 37.31
CA THR A 84 31.24 15.17 37.08
C THR A 84 30.45 16.13 36.19
N LEU A 85 29.46 15.67 35.41
CA LEU A 85 28.59 16.53 34.60
C LEU A 85 27.18 16.72 35.18
N LEU A 86 26.66 15.73 35.90
CA LEU A 86 25.47 15.90 36.74
C LEU A 86 25.72 16.92 37.88
N GLN A 87 26.97 17.16 38.26
CA GLN A 87 27.37 18.20 39.22
C GLN A 87 27.79 19.55 38.60
N LYS A 88 27.96 19.66 37.26
CA LYS A 88 28.39 20.91 36.61
C LYS A 88 27.30 21.63 35.82
N THR A 89 26.12 21.05 35.67
CA THR A 89 24.91 21.74 35.19
C THR A 89 23.85 21.91 36.28
N SER A 90 24.23 21.73 37.55
CA SER A 90 23.41 22.07 38.73
C SER A 90 23.71 23.49 39.25
N SER A 91 24.06 24.44 38.38
CA SER A 91 24.39 25.80 38.84
C SER A 91 24.24 26.90 37.78
N THR A 92 23.08 27.05 37.14
CA THR A 92 22.61 28.35 36.60
C THR A 92 21.11 28.40 36.26
N LEU A 93 20.32 27.36 36.51
CA LEU A 93 18.85 27.41 36.45
C LEU A 93 18.31 26.94 37.81
N PRO A 94 17.33 27.62 38.41
CA PRO A 94 16.88 27.34 39.76
C PRO A 94 16.34 25.90 39.85
N ASP A 95 16.96 25.11 40.72
CA ASP A 95 16.42 23.82 41.14
C ASP A 95 15.01 24.05 41.73
N SER A 96 14.02 23.49 41.04
CA SER A 96 12.78 22.94 41.59
C SER A 96 12.03 23.76 42.65
N ASN A 97 11.62 24.98 42.31
CA ASN A 97 10.37 25.55 42.83
C ASN A 97 9.47 25.85 41.64
N TYR A 98 8.89 24.80 41.04
CA TYR A 98 7.86 25.00 40.01
C TYR A 98 6.62 25.57 40.69
N GLU A 99 6.41 26.89 40.57
CA GLU A 99 5.13 27.50 40.87
C GLU A 99 4.05 26.84 40.01
N GLY A 100 2.86 26.63 40.59
CA GLY A 100 1.75 25.98 39.90
C GLY A 100 1.37 26.70 38.59
N TYR A 101 0.89 25.95 37.61
CA TYR A 101 0.49 26.49 36.31
C TYR A 101 -0.46 27.68 36.45
N THR A 102 -0.08 28.82 35.88
CA THR A 102 -0.93 30.00 35.80
C THR A 102 -1.57 30.11 34.41
N SER A 103 -2.68 30.83 34.31
CA SER A 103 -3.37 31.06 33.02
C SER A 103 -2.52 31.81 31.97
N SER A 104 -1.52 32.57 32.44
CA SER A 104 -0.53 33.29 31.62
C SER A 104 0.62 32.41 31.14
N SER A 105 0.89 31.31 31.84
CA SER A 105 2.00 30.40 31.57
C SER A 105 1.92 29.80 30.17
N ARG A 106 3.06 29.66 29.53
CA ARG A 106 3.24 28.96 28.25
C ARG A 106 4.38 27.97 28.39
N ARG A 107 4.03 26.69 28.38
CA ARG A 107 4.99 25.59 28.33
C ARG A 107 5.50 25.31 26.93
N VAL A 108 6.59 24.56 26.90
CA VAL A 108 7.30 24.13 25.69
C VAL A 108 6.40 23.20 24.85
N GLY A 109 6.57 23.22 23.53
CA GLY A 109 5.89 22.30 22.62
C GLY A 109 6.80 21.14 22.19
N LEU A 110 6.25 20.22 21.39
CA LEU A 110 6.96 19.06 20.88
C LEU A 110 7.08 19.09 19.35
N ILE A 111 8.10 18.39 18.83
CA ILE A 111 8.28 18.18 17.41
C ILE A 111 7.73 16.80 17.06
N ALA A 112 6.90 16.74 16.02
CA ALA A 112 6.26 15.51 15.58
C ALA A 112 6.50 15.24 14.10
N ARG A 113 6.54 13.96 13.74
CA ARG A 113 6.50 13.47 12.36
C ARG A 113 5.08 13.05 12.00
N LYS A 114 4.58 13.51 10.86
CA LYS A 114 3.24 13.12 10.37
C LYS A 114 3.27 11.70 9.80
N LEU A 115 2.64 10.73 10.45
CA LEU A 115 2.57 9.35 9.94
C LEU A 115 1.50 9.17 8.86
N GLY A 116 0.31 9.73 9.08
CA GLY A 116 -0.82 9.48 8.18
C GLY A 116 -2.15 9.93 8.77
N MET A 117 -3.24 9.57 8.10
CA MET A 117 -4.60 9.84 8.56
C MET A 117 -5.40 8.54 8.59
N VAL A 118 -6.14 8.31 9.67
CA VAL A 118 -6.99 7.13 9.86
C VAL A 118 -8.37 7.54 10.39
N PRO A 119 -9.44 6.84 9.97
CA PRO A 119 -10.75 7.03 10.57
C PRO A 119 -10.78 6.44 11.99
N GLN A 120 -11.50 7.10 12.89
CA GLN A 120 -11.89 6.62 14.22
C GLN A 120 -13.41 6.86 14.38
N TRP A 121 -14.03 6.17 15.33
CA TRP A 121 -15.46 6.25 15.59
C TRP A 121 -15.69 6.75 17.01
N LEU A 122 -16.72 7.59 17.20
CA LEU A 122 -17.21 7.92 18.54
C LEU A 122 -18.25 6.89 18.99
N ASN A 123 -18.56 6.89 20.29
CA ASN A 123 -19.58 6.01 20.85
C ASN A 123 -20.97 6.28 20.24
N ASP A 124 -21.21 7.49 19.74
CA ASP A 124 -22.43 7.89 19.03
C ASP A 124 -22.51 7.33 17.59
N GLY A 125 -21.55 6.51 17.16
CA GLY A 125 -21.43 6.01 15.78
C GLY A 125 -20.89 7.02 14.77
N THR A 126 -20.62 8.27 15.19
CA THR A 126 -20.08 9.29 14.29
C THR A 126 -18.63 9.00 13.89
N ARG A 127 -18.35 9.09 12.58
CA ARG A 127 -16.99 8.88 12.04
C ARG A 127 -16.16 10.16 12.09
N VAL A 128 -15.00 10.09 12.72
CA VAL A 128 -14.04 11.19 12.85
C VAL A 128 -12.72 10.83 12.16
N LEU A 129 -12.22 11.70 11.29
CA LEU A 129 -10.88 11.52 10.70
C LEU A 129 -9.82 12.05 11.66
N CYS A 130 -8.81 11.24 11.93
CA CYS A 130 -7.70 11.57 12.82
C CYS A 130 -6.36 11.53 12.08
N THR A 131 -5.48 12.48 12.35
CA THR A 131 -4.08 12.43 11.91
C THR A 131 -3.23 11.80 13.01
N MET A 132 -2.40 10.82 12.64
CA MET A 132 -1.41 10.21 13.52
C MET A 132 -0.10 10.99 13.47
N LEU A 133 0.39 11.38 14.64
CA LEU A 133 1.65 12.07 14.85
C LEU A 133 2.56 11.25 15.74
N GLU A 134 3.80 11.04 15.31
CA GLU A 134 4.86 10.37 16.05
C GLU A 134 5.82 11.39 16.63
N PHE A 135 6.29 11.19 17.86
CA PHE A 135 7.17 12.12 18.57
C PHE A 135 8.53 11.50 18.86
N ALA A 136 9.30 11.20 17.82
CA ALA A 136 10.61 10.57 17.96
C ALA A 136 11.63 11.41 18.78
N ASP A 137 12.19 10.82 19.85
CA ASP A 137 13.31 11.30 20.67
C ASP A 137 13.44 12.82 20.79
N ASN A 138 12.38 13.45 21.29
CA ASN A 138 12.36 14.87 21.58
C ASN A 138 13.21 15.17 22.82
N GLN A 139 14.19 16.06 22.70
CA GLN A 139 15.04 16.50 23.80
C GLN A 139 15.24 18.02 23.77
N VAL A 140 15.31 18.64 24.94
CA VAL A 140 15.63 20.06 25.07
C VAL A 140 17.12 20.25 24.86
N ILE A 141 17.52 21.10 23.91
CA ILE A 141 18.92 21.31 23.58
C ILE A 141 19.45 22.56 24.26
N SER A 142 18.73 23.67 24.18
CA SER A 142 19.21 24.93 24.75
C SER A 142 18.07 25.84 25.12
N VAL A 143 18.25 26.56 26.22
CA VAL A 143 17.38 27.64 26.65
C VAL A 143 18.11 28.96 26.44
N THR A 144 17.44 29.98 25.91
CA THR A 144 18.02 31.30 25.66
C THR A 144 17.13 32.37 26.27
N ASP A 145 17.74 33.23 27.07
CA ASP A 145 17.07 34.32 27.79
C ASP A 145 16.41 35.32 26.83
N PRO A 146 15.34 36.01 27.25
CA PRO A 146 14.66 37.02 26.43
C PRO A 146 15.61 38.16 26.00
N ASN A 147 16.50 38.59 26.90
CA ASN A 147 17.46 39.68 26.66
C ASN A 147 18.49 39.30 25.58
N THR A 148 19.07 38.10 25.68
CA THR A 148 20.06 37.59 24.74
C THR A 148 19.41 37.30 23.39
N TRP A 149 18.22 36.69 23.39
CA TRP A 149 17.46 36.41 22.18
C TRP A 149 17.07 37.68 21.42
N PHE A 150 16.66 38.73 22.13
CA PHE A 150 16.33 40.04 21.55
C PHE A 150 17.50 40.66 20.78
N ARG A 151 18.73 40.54 21.30
CA ARG A 151 19.93 41.10 20.66
C ARG A 151 20.37 40.30 19.43
N TYR A 152 20.33 38.97 19.51
CA TYR A 152 20.95 38.09 18.53
C TYR A 152 20.08 37.79 17.29
N SER A 153 18.74 37.87 17.38
CA SER A 153 17.85 37.42 16.30
C SER A 153 16.77 38.45 15.90
N PRO A 154 16.51 38.66 14.59
CA PRO A 154 15.35 39.42 14.11
C PRO A 154 13.99 38.85 14.58
N THR A 155 13.95 37.55 14.88
CA THR A 155 12.76 36.92 15.48
C THR A 155 12.66 37.26 16.96
N GLY A 156 13.79 37.27 17.67
CA GLY A 156 13.85 37.70 19.08
C GLY A 156 13.40 39.14 19.26
N LYS A 157 13.85 40.07 18.40
CA LYS A 157 13.36 41.46 18.40
C LYS A 157 11.83 41.59 18.35
N ARG A 158 11.14 40.65 17.70
CA ARG A 158 9.67 40.65 17.57
C ARG A 158 8.95 39.84 18.63
N LYS A 159 9.59 38.85 19.23
CA LYS A 159 8.93 37.84 20.08
C LYS A 159 9.39 37.83 21.54
N ALA A 160 10.62 38.26 21.84
CA ALA A 160 11.18 38.21 23.19
C ALA A 160 10.43 39.13 24.16
N PHE A 161 10.16 40.37 23.76
CA PHE A 161 9.36 41.34 24.53
C PHE A 161 8.08 41.67 23.77
N GLY A 162 7.24 40.65 23.58
CA GLY A 162 6.00 40.77 22.84
C GLY A 162 4.82 41.22 23.70
N ARG A 163 3.61 41.09 23.15
CA ARG A 163 2.34 41.34 23.87
C ARG A 163 2.22 40.58 25.19
N PHE A 164 2.87 39.42 25.30
CA PHE A 164 2.69 38.49 26.41
C PHE A 164 3.78 38.63 27.49
N GLY A 165 4.59 39.69 27.43
CA GLY A 165 5.72 39.88 28.35
C GLY A 165 7.02 39.21 27.86
N PRO A 166 8.02 39.09 28.75
CA PRO A 166 9.30 38.45 28.46
C PRO A 166 9.10 36.96 28.17
N MET A 167 9.66 36.50 27.06
CA MET A 167 9.53 35.12 26.62
C MET A 167 10.89 34.51 26.31
N TRP A 168 11.09 33.30 26.82
CA TRP A 168 12.28 32.50 26.62
C TRP A 168 12.19 31.70 25.33
N LEU A 169 13.34 31.48 24.69
CA LEU A 169 13.45 30.58 23.54
C LEU A 169 13.97 29.23 24.01
N VAL A 170 13.16 28.19 23.87
CA VAL A 170 13.54 26.81 24.15
C VAL A 170 13.75 26.08 22.83
N LEU A 171 14.97 25.66 22.57
CA LEU A 171 15.34 24.87 21.39
C LEU A 171 15.13 23.40 21.71
N VAL A 172 14.22 22.76 20.98
CA VAL A 172 13.95 21.32 21.05
C VAL A 172 14.51 20.66 19.80
N GLY A 173 15.12 19.50 19.97
CA GLY A 173 15.56 18.64 18.88
C GLY A 173 14.80 17.32 18.86
N ALA A 174 14.56 16.79 17.66
CA ALA A 174 13.89 15.53 17.45
C ALA A 174 14.60 14.70 16.39
N ILE A 175 14.42 13.38 16.47
CA ILE A 175 15.02 12.35 15.61
C ILE A 175 16.55 12.29 15.78
N ASN A 176 17.07 11.16 16.25
CA ASN A 176 18.53 10.94 16.29
C ASN A 176 19.05 10.80 14.87
N ALA A 177 20.18 11.45 14.60
CA ALA A 177 20.79 11.46 13.27
C ALA A 177 22.27 11.12 13.36
N ASP A 178 22.79 10.53 12.27
CA ASP A 178 24.20 10.17 12.21
C ASP A 178 25.07 11.43 12.27
N PRO A 179 26.03 11.53 13.21
CA PRO A 179 26.86 12.72 13.35
C PRO A 179 27.65 13.02 12.08
N THR A 180 28.09 11.97 11.36
CA THR A 180 28.90 12.06 10.14
C THR A 180 28.28 12.91 9.03
N LYS A 181 26.94 13.04 8.99
CA LYS A 181 26.21 13.81 7.97
C LYS A 181 26.20 15.32 8.21
N PHE A 182 26.63 15.79 9.38
CA PHE A 182 26.55 17.20 9.78
C PHE A 182 27.93 17.84 9.95
N THR A 183 28.00 19.18 9.92
CA THR A 183 29.26 19.93 10.12
C THR A 183 29.75 19.86 11.57
N SER A 184 31.03 20.13 11.79
CA SER A 184 31.66 20.11 13.12
C SER A 184 30.98 21.08 14.10
N GLU A 185 30.63 22.29 13.64
CA GLU A 185 29.95 23.31 14.46
C GLU A 185 28.57 22.82 14.90
N TYR A 186 27.83 22.16 14.00
CA TYR A 186 26.53 21.61 14.34
C TYR A 186 26.65 20.50 15.38
N ARG A 187 27.61 19.57 15.20
CA ARG A 187 27.90 18.49 16.18
C ARG A 187 28.28 19.06 17.55
N HIS A 188 29.08 20.12 17.58
CA HIS A 188 29.57 20.73 18.82
C HIS A 188 28.44 21.24 19.73
N ILE A 189 27.30 21.65 19.18
CA ILE A 189 26.11 22.08 19.93
C ILE A 189 25.58 20.96 20.84
N PHE A 190 25.66 19.71 20.37
CA PHE A 190 25.17 18.52 21.07
C PHE A 190 26.25 17.92 21.97
N ASN A 191 27.49 17.83 21.46
CA ASN A 191 28.62 17.27 22.20
C ASN A 191 28.90 18.01 23.52
N ARG A 192 28.78 19.36 23.53
CA ARG A 192 28.95 20.16 24.75
C ARG A 192 27.98 19.77 25.87
N ARG A 193 26.84 19.17 25.52
CA ARG A 193 25.75 18.82 26.44
C ARG A 193 25.59 17.32 26.63
N GLY A 194 26.42 16.49 25.98
CA GLY A 194 26.29 15.05 26.01
C GLY A 194 25.00 14.50 25.37
N ILE A 195 24.40 15.24 24.44
CA ILE A 195 23.16 14.85 23.76
C ILE A 195 23.52 14.22 22.41
N PRO A 196 22.79 13.20 21.92
CA PRO A 196 22.97 12.72 20.55
C PRO A 196 22.59 13.80 19.52
N VAL A 197 23.25 13.77 18.35
CA VAL A 197 22.98 14.73 17.27
C VAL A 197 21.55 14.52 16.76
N LYS A 198 20.80 15.63 16.63
CA LYS A 198 19.40 15.60 16.17
C LYS A 198 19.28 16.08 14.73
N GLU A 199 18.40 15.43 13.96
CA GLU A 199 18.12 15.81 12.56
C GLU A 199 17.40 17.16 12.48
N VAL A 200 16.48 17.42 13.43
CA VAL A 200 15.56 18.55 13.35
C VAL A 200 15.57 19.37 14.61
N LEU A 201 15.80 20.68 14.45
CA LEU A 201 15.71 21.67 15.53
C LEU A 201 14.54 22.63 15.31
N LYS A 202 13.75 22.86 16.37
CA LYS A 202 12.71 23.89 16.40
C LYS A 202 12.72 24.65 17.72
N GLY A 203 12.55 25.97 17.61
CA GLY A 203 12.42 26.84 18.76
C GLY A 203 10.96 27.01 19.17
N PHE A 204 10.68 26.77 20.45
CA PHE A 204 9.42 27.06 21.11
C PHE A 204 9.60 28.26 22.02
N VAL A 205 8.50 28.99 22.23
CA VAL A 205 8.49 30.19 23.06
C VAL A 205 7.82 29.81 24.37
N ALA A 206 8.54 29.95 25.47
CA ALA A 206 8.07 29.58 26.80
C ALA A 206 8.14 30.78 27.76
N THR A 207 7.31 30.75 28.79
CA THR A 207 7.43 31.65 29.94
C THR A 207 8.52 31.15 30.91
N GLU A 208 8.95 32.02 31.82
CA GLU A 208 10.06 31.73 32.75
C GLU A 208 9.77 30.57 33.71
N ASP A 209 8.54 30.49 34.19
CA ASP A 209 8.03 29.42 35.04
C ASP A 209 7.98 28.04 34.36
N ALA A 210 7.97 28.01 33.03
CA ALA A 210 7.82 26.79 32.23
C ALA A 210 9.12 26.33 31.57
N ILE A 211 10.26 26.80 32.07
CA ILE A 211 11.59 26.43 31.58
C ILE A 211 11.92 24.99 31.98
N VAL A 212 12.48 24.25 31.03
CA VAL A 212 12.96 22.88 31.21
C VAL A 212 14.47 22.89 31.03
N SER A 213 15.19 22.16 31.89
CA SER A 213 16.64 22.05 31.80
C SER A 213 17.08 21.42 30.46
N PRO A 214 18.13 21.94 29.82
CA PRO A 214 18.75 21.29 28.66
C PRO A 214 19.15 19.84 28.98
N GLY A 215 18.95 18.93 28.02
CA GLY A 215 19.18 17.49 28.17
C GLY A 215 17.91 16.70 28.49
N THR A 216 16.86 17.35 29.02
CA THR A 216 15.62 16.67 29.38
C THR A 216 14.88 16.09 28.16
N SER A 217 14.49 14.82 28.26
CA SER A 217 13.65 14.13 27.28
C SER A 217 12.18 14.49 27.43
N LEU A 218 11.50 14.72 26.31
CA LEU A 218 10.10 15.12 26.27
C LEU A 218 9.23 13.99 25.74
N HIS A 219 8.28 13.53 26.56
CA HIS A 219 7.35 12.45 26.23
C HIS A 219 6.02 12.96 25.66
N VAL A 220 5.30 12.09 24.93
CA VAL A 220 3.99 12.41 24.32
C VAL A 220 2.91 12.71 25.34
N CYS A 221 3.00 12.08 26.52
CA CYS A 221 2.10 12.34 27.65
C CYS A 221 2.17 13.80 28.14
N HIS A 222 3.11 14.61 27.67
CA HIS A 222 3.08 16.07 27.81
C HIS A 222 1.73 16.67 27.40
N PHE A 223 1.04 16.08 26.42
CA PHE A 223 -0.32 16.46 26.07
C PHE A 223 -1.34 15.56 26.77
N ASN A 224 -2.40 16.18 27.30
CA ASN A 224 -3.52 15.43 27.88
C ASN A 224 -4.56 15.09 26.81
N ILE A 225 -5.41 14.11 27.08
CA ILE A 225 -6.54 13.79 26.20
C ILE A 225 -7.64 14.85 26.32
N GLY A 226 -8.34 15.14 25.22
CA GLY A 226 -9.36 16.20 25.15
C GLY A 226 -8.78 17.61 25.11
N GLN A 227 -7.47 17.76 25.33
CA GLN A 227 -6.76 19.01 25.11
C GLN A 227 -6.83 19.44 23.64
N HIS A 228 -6.92 20.75 23.42
CA HIS A 228 -6.71 21.32 22.10
C HIS A 228 -5.25 21.75 21.91
N VAL A 229 -4.68 21.39 20.77
CA VAL A 229 -3.32 21.76 20.35
C VAL A 229 -3.35 22.57 19.05
N SER A 230 -2.30 23.36 18.83
CA SER A 230 -2.02 24.04 17.56
C SER A 230 -0.86 23.34 16.88
N VAL A 231 -1.06 22.93 15.63
CA VAL A 231 -0.01 22.26 14.85
C VAL A 231 0.45 23.18 13.74
N THR A 232 1.75 23.42 13.68
CA THR A 232 2.40 24.26 12.68
C THR A 232 3.31 23.42 11.81
N GLY A 233 3.20 23.58 10.50
CA GLY A 233 4.00 22.82 9.56
C GLY A 233 4.09 23.50 8.22
N LYS A 234 4.98 23.01 7.36
CA LYS A 234 5.00 23.43 5.96
C LYS A 234 3.81 22.80 5.24
N THR A 235 3.11 23.61 4.45
CA THR A 235 2.06 23.11 3.56
C THR A 235 2.66 22.33 2.39
N ILE A 236 1.86 21.41 1.86
CA ILE A 236 2.18 20.65 0.65
C ILE A 236 2.61 21.59 -0.47
N ASP A 237 3.76 21.32 -1.09
CA ASP A 237 4.24 22.09 -2.24
C ASP A 237 3.43 21.73 -3.48
N TRP A 238 2.81 22.73 -4.12
CA TRP A 238 2.09 22.55 -5.38
C TRP A 238 2.81 23.21 -6.56
N GLY A 239 3.97 23.84 -6.36
CA GLY A 239 4.72 24.55 -7.38
C GLY A 239 4.00 25.79 -7.92
N PHE A 240 4.34 26.21 -9.14
CA PHE A 240 3.68 27.35 -9.80
C PHE A 240 2.26 26.97 -10.24
N GLN A 241 1.26 27.65 -9.68
CA GLN A 241 -0.16 27.40 -9.95
C GLN A 241 -0.84 28.62 -10.58
N GLY A 242 -1.77 28.34 -11.49
CA GLY A 242 -2.66 29.34 -12.08
C GLY A 242 -3.68 29.88 -11.07
N VAL A 243 -4.30 31.01 -11.41
CA VAL A 243 -5.19 31.75 -10.48
C VAL A 243 -6.42 30.97 -10.00
N VAL A 244 -6.95 30.08 -10.84
CA VAL A 244 -8.11 29.25 -10.49
C VAL A 244 -7.76 28.29 -9.34
N ARG A 245 -6.58 27.66 -9.38
CA ARG A 245 -6.17 26.70 -8.34
C ARG A 245 -5.57 27.39 -7.11
N ARG A 246 -4.77 28.44 -7.32
CA ARG A 246 -4.12 29.18 -6.23
C ARG A 246 -5.10 29.99 -5.39
N TRP A 247 -6.08 30.64 -6.04
CA TRP A 247 -6.97 31.62 -5.40
C TRP A 247 -8.45 31.26 -5.42
N GLY A 248 -8.82 30.14 -6.08
CA GLY A 248 -10.22 29.75 -6.24
C GLY A 248 -11.02 30.68 -7.17
N MET A 249 -10.37 31.41 -8.08
CA MET A 249 -11.07 32.23 -9.09
C MET A 249 -11.93 31.35 -9.99
N ARG A 250 -13.12 31.83 -10.37
CA ARG A 250 -14.09 31.06 -11.17
C ARG A 250 -13.60 30.73 -12.59
N GLY A 251 -12.77 31.59 -13.18
CA GLY A 251 -12.40 31.50 -14.60
C GLY A 251 -13.47 32.12 -15.50
N GLN A 252 -13.40 31.83 -16.79
CA GLN A 252 -14.36 32.28 -17.81
C GLN A 252 -15.25 31.10 -18.25
N PRO A 253 -16.46 31.36 -18.79
CA PRO A 253 -17.35 30.29 -19.25
C PRO A 253 -16.69 29.41 -20.33
N LYS A 254 -17.25 28.20 -20.51
CA LYS A 254 -16.78 27.26 -21.52
C LYS A 254 -17.27 27.63 -22.92
N LEU A 255 -18.52 28.09 -23.02
CA LEU A 255 -19.14 28.52 -24.27
C LEU A 255 -18.79 29.99 -24.58
N GLY A 256 -18.61 30.32 -25.85
CA GLY A 256 -18.36 31.70 -26.31
C GLY A 256 -17.04 32.32 -25.89
N THR A 257 -16.13 31.56 -25.26
CA THR A 257 -14.83 32.06 -24.79
C THR A 257 -13.69 31.45 -25.59
N THR A 258 -12.80 32.29 -26.14
CA THR A 258 -11.60 31.84 -26.87
C THR A 258 -10.35 32.01 -26.01
N LYS A 259 -9.58 30.92 -25.81
CA LYS A 259 -8.26 30.86 -25.14
C LYS A 259 -8.16 31.52 -23.74
N SER A 260 -9.29 31.78 -23.08
CA SER A 260 -9.36 32.60 -21.85
C SER A 260 -10.03 31.90 -20.66
N HIS A 261 -10.39 30.63 -20.77
CA HIS A 261 -11.14 29.87 -19.76
C HIS A 261 -10.55 29.93 -18.34
N ARG A 262 -9.22 30.04 -18.20
CA ARG A 262 -8.51 30.02 -16.90
C ARG A 262 -7.61 31.24 -16.67
N ARG A 263 -7.77 32.30 -17.46
CA ARG A 263 -7.01 33.55 -17.32
C ARG A 263 -7.52 34.35 -16.10
N VAL A 264 -6.72 35.32 -15.66
CA VAL A 264 -7.02 36.19 -14.51
C VAL A 264 -8.17 37.17 -14.77
N GLY A 265 -8.41 37.55 -16.03
CA GLY A 265 -9.34 38.61 -16.39
C GLY A 265 -8.75 39.99 -16.09
N ALA A 266 -9.59 40.95 -15.70
CA ALA A 266 -9.14 42.31 -15.38
C ALA A 266 -8.28 42.36 -14.10
N ILE A 267 -7.10 42.97 -14.19
CA ILE A 267 -6.12 43.01 -13.10
C ILE A 267 -6.27 44.29 -12.24
N GLY A 268 -6.71 45.40 -12.84
CA GLY A 268 -6.88 46.69 -12.17
C GLY A 268 -7.79 47.63 -12.96
N ILE A 269 -7.97 48.85 -12.44
CA ILE A 269 -8.79 49.91 -13.05
C ILE A 269 -7.86 50.83 -13.86
N LYS A 270 -8.34 51.32 -15.01
CA LYS A 270 -7.54 52.17 -15.93
C LYS A 270 -6.98 53.44 -15.27
N GLY A 271 -7.76 54.10 -14.41
CA GLY A 271 -7.40 55.41 -13.84
C GLY A 271 -6.15 55.41 -12.96
N GLU A 272 -5.84 54.31 -12.28
CA GLU A 272 -4.66 54.23 -11.40
C GLU A 272 -3.38 53.81 -12.14
N ALA A 273 -3.51 53.31 -13.38
CA ALA A 273 -2.43 52.88 -14.27
C ALA A 273 -1.37 51.94 -13.66
N ARG A 274 -1.70 51.25 -12.56
CA ARG A 274 -0.80 50.31 -11.87
C ARG A 274 -1.55 49.13 -11.28
N VAL A 275 -0.80 48.09 -10.90
CA VAL A 275 -1.34 46.95 -10.16
C VAL A 275 -1.03 47.13 -8.67
N TRP A 276 -2.07 47.12 -7.83
CA TRP A 276 -1.89 47.23 -6.39
C TRP A 276 -1.03 46.09 -5.81
N PRO A 277 -0.08 46.38 -4.90
CA PRO A 277 0.66 45.35 -4.18
C PRO A 277 -0.30 44.37 -3.46
N GLY A 278 0.03 43.09 -3.49
CA GLY A 278 -0.83 42.04 -2.91
C GLY A 278 -2.00 41.61 -3.81
N ARG A 279 -2.11 42.13 -5.05
CA ARG A 279 -3.08 41.61 -6.03
C ARG A 279 -2.86 40.12 -6.28
N ARG A 280 -3.97 39.37 -6.27
CA ARG A 280 -3.96 37.90 -6.46
C ARG A 280 -3.62 37.53 -7.90
N LEU A 281 -2.41 37.04 -8.11
CA LEU A 281 -1.84 36.68 -9.42
C LEU A 281 -1.34 35.22 -9.42
N PRO A 282 -1.18 34.56 -10.58
CA PRO A 282 -0.64 33.20 -10.63
C PRO A 282 0.78 33.18 -10.02
N GLY A 283 1.18 32.04 -9.47
CA GLY A 283 2.47 31.95 -8.79
C GLY A 283 2.60 30.71 -7.93
N HIS A 284 3.67 30.65 -7.15
CA HIS A 284 3.95 29.52 -6.27
C HIS A 284 2.86 29.33 -5.22
N MET A 285 2.38 28.10 -5.06
CA MET A 285 1.38 27.73 -4.05
C MET A 285 1.94 26.62 -3.16
N GLY A 286 1.83 26.80 -1.85
CA GLY A 286 2.32 25.82 -0.88
C GLY A 286 3.79 26.01 -0.50
N TYR A 287 4.31 25.08 0.29
CA TYR A 287 5.61 25.16 0.97
C TYR A 287 5.73 26.38 1.90
N GLU A 288 4.61 26.80 2.48
CA GLU A 288 4.51 27.91 3.42
C GLU A 288 4.18 27.38 4.82
N TRP A 289 4.74 28.01 5.85
CA TRP A 289 4.44 27.69 7.24
C TRP A 289 3.00 28.11 7.56
N VAL A 290 2.18 27.14 7.92
CA VAL A 290 0.79 27.35 8.32
C VAL A 290 0.57 26.67 9.65
N THR A 291 -0.11 27.38 10.55
CA THR A 291 -0.58 26.85 11.82
C THR A 291 -2.07 26.56 11.72
N ILE A 292 -2.46 25.33 12.01
CA ILE A 292 -3.85 24.96 12.22
C ILE A 292 -4.10 24.95 13.73
N PRO A 293 -4.87 25.93 14.25
CA PRO A 293 -5.19 25.98 15.67
C PRO A 293 -6.35 25.03 16.00
N SER A 294 -6.48 24.71 17.30
CA SER A 294 -7.68 24.07 17.86
C SER A 294 -7.96 22.67 17.36
N LEU A 295 -6.93 21.83 17.31
CA LEU A 295 -7.11 20.41 17.02
C LEU A 295 -7.17 19.62 18.33
N GLU A 296 -8.21 18.80 18.50
CA GLU A 296 -8.44 18.04 19.72
C GLU A 296 -7.62 16.73 19.72
N VAL A 297 -7.01 16.41 20.87
CA VAL A 297 -6.31 15.13 21.10
C VAL A 297 -7.31 14.07 21.52
N LEU A 298 -7.36 12.95 20.79
CA LEU A 298 -8.36 11.89 21.03
C LEU A 298 -7.77 10.61 21.62
N ARG A 299 -6.57 10.21 21.17
CA ARG A 299 -5.90 8.97 21.56
C ARG A 299 -4.41 9.22 21.72
N ILE A 300 -3.79 8.59 22.70
CA ILE A 300 -2.33 8.56 22.88
C ILE A 300 -1.89 7.11 23.07
N ILE A 301 -0.81 6.74 22.39
CA ILE A 301 -0.11 5.46 22.54
C ILE A 301 1.28 5.79 23.11
N PRO A 302 1.47 5.71 24.44
CA PRO A 302 2.70 6.16 25.09
C PRO A 302 3.92 5.33 24.69
N GLU A 303 3.79 3.99 24.62
CA GLU A 303 4.86 3.06 24.25
C GLU A 303 5.51 3.39 22.91
N LYS A 304 4.69 3.75 21.91
CA LYS A 304 5.14 4.09 20.56
C LYS A 304 5.38 5.58 20.37
N GLN A 305 5.13 6.39 21.40
CA GLN A 305 5.16 7.85 21.31
C GLN A 305 4.30 8.39 20.14
N VAL A 306 3.06 7.88 20.00
CA VAL A 306 2.12 8.31 18.95
C VAL A 306 0.88 8.98 19.54
N MET A 307 0.45 10.08 18.93
CA MET A 307 -0.78 10.81 19.28
C MET A 307 -1.72 10.92 18.07
N TYR A 308 -3.01 10.78 18.34
CA TYR A 308 -4.07 10.94 17.36
C TYR A 308 -4.80 12.25 17.58
N ILE A 309 -4.77 13.09 16.56
CA ILE A 309 -5.38 14.41 16.57
C ILE A 309 -6.59 14.42 15.63
N LYS A 310 -7.71 14.97 16.10
CA LYS A 310 -8.93 15.17 15.30
C LYS A 310 -8.67 16.15 14.14
N GLY A 311 -8.90 15.71 12.91
CA GLY A 311 -8.83 16.53 11.71
C GLY A 311 -7.52 16.39 10.94
N SER A 312 -7.27 17.34 10.03
CA SER A 312 -6.13 17.35 9.13
C SER A 312 -5.04 18.31 9.59
N VAL A 313 -3.79 17.93 9.37
CA VAL A 313 -2.60 18.70 9.70
C VAL A 313 -1.84 19.09 8.41
N PRO A 314 -1.16 20.26 8.34
CA PRO A 314 -0.37 20.64 7.16
C PRO A 314 0.71 19.61 6.82
N GLY A 315 1.21 19.69 5.58
CA GLY A 315 2.34 18.88 5.11
C GLY A 315 1.95 17.53 4.51
N GLU A 316 2.92 16.94 3.82
CA GLU A 316 2.85 15.57 3.32
C GLU A 316 3.12 14.57 4.45
N ILE A 317 2.93 13.28 4.17
CA ILE A 317 3.30 12.22 5.11
C ILE A 317 4.84 12.22 5.26
N GLY A 318 5.32 12.10 6.50
CA GLY A 318 6.73 12.17 6.87
C GLY A 318 7.24 13.58 7.18
N GLU A 319 6.47 14.64 6.87
CA GLU A 319 6.91 16.01 7.15
C GLU A 319 6.90 16.30 8.66
N ILE A 320 7.86 17.12 9.08
CA ILE A 320 8.02 17.52 10.49
C ILE A 320 7.09 18.68 10.84
N LEU A 321 6.50 18.59 12.02
CA LEU A 321 5.49 19.48 12.55
C LEU A 321 5.90 19.96 13.93
N MET A 322 5.52 21.20 14.25
CA MET A 322 5.61 21.76 15.59
C MET A 322 4.24 21.69 16.25
N VAL A 323 4.13 20.99 17.35
CA VAL A 323 2.90 20.84 18.14
C VAL A 323 3.07 21.61 19.43
N GLN A 324 2.12 22.50 19.74
CA GLN A 324 2.11 23.30 20.95
C GLN A 324 0.68 23.48 21.46
N ASP A 325 0.52 23.93 22.68
CA ASP A 325 -0.81 24.22 23.23
C ASP A 325 -1.57 25.27 22.40
N THR A 326 -2.90 25.27 22.48
CA THR A 326 -3.68 26.30 21.79
C THR A 326 -3.49 27.70 22.34
N MET A 327 -3.36 28.65 21.41
CA MET A 327 -3.32 30.06 21.72
C MET A 327 -4.72 30.68 21.91
N ILE A 328 -5.78 29.93 21.60
CA ILE A 328 -7.18 30.37 21.77
C ILE A 328 -7.53 30.28 23.26
N PRO A 329 -7.84 31.40 23.94
CA PRO A 329 -8.05 31.43 25.38
C PRO A 329 -9.13 30.47 25.88
N GLU A 330 -10.28 30.42 25.22
CA GLU A 330 -11.44 29.58 25.61
C GLU A 330 -11.15 28.08 25.61
N LYS A 331 -10.18 27.64 24.82
CA LYS A 331 -9.85 26.23 24.62
C LYS A 331 -8.52 25.83 25.24
N ARG A 332 -7.90 26.73 26.01
CA ARG A 332 -6.69 26.42 26.78
C ARG A 332 -7.00 25.37 27.83
N VAL A 333 -6.01 24.54 28.10
CA VAL A 333 -6.09 23.56 29.17
C VAL A 333 -6.01 24.30 30.50
N LYS A 334 -6.89 23.91 31.43
CA LYS A 334 -6.92 24.43 32.79
C LYS A 334 -5.82 23.82 33.64
N ASN A 335 -5.70 22.50 33.64
CA ASN A 335 -4.70 21.75 34.41
C ASN A 335 -3.80 20.90 33.50
N PRO A 336 -2.87 21.50 32.76
CA PRO A 336 -1.88 20.76 32.00
C PRO A 336 -0.81 20.17 32.92
N GLN A 337 -0.09 19.17 32.43
CA GLN A 337 1.17 18.78 33.06
C GLN A 337 2.19 19.92 32.92
N PHE A 338 2.79 20.32 34.02
CA PHE A 338 3.64 21.50 34.08
C PHE A 338 4.91 21.23 34.90
N PRO A 339 6.10 21.65 34.43
CA PRO A 339 6.38 22.26 33.12
C PRO A 339 6.23 21.27 31.95
N THR A 340 6.50 19.98 32.21
CA THR A 340 6.43 18.86 31.25
C THR A 340 6.05 17.57 31.95
N PHE A 341 5.81 16.48 31.19
CA PHE A 341 5.71 15.14 31.75
C PHE A 341 7.11 14.65 32.17
N PHE A 342 7.23 14.14 33.39
CA PHE A 342 8.40 13.36 33.80
C PHE A 342 7.97 11.90 33.98
N PRO A 343 8.45 10.97 33.14
CA PRO A 343 8.17 9.55 33.33
C PRO A 343 8.77 9.08 34.67
N LYS A 344 8.00 8.34 35.46
CA LYS A 344 8.50 7.58 36.60
C LYS A 344 8.69 6.13 36.16
N PHE A 345 9.82 5.52 36.51
CA PHE A 345 10.13 4.14 36.18
C PHE A 345 10.12 3.29 37.46
N ASN A 346 9.57 2.09 37.38
CA ASN A 346 9.70 1.06 38.42
C ASN A 346 11.09 0.42 38.39
N ASP A 347 11.43 -0.38 39.40
CA ASP A 347 12.68 -1.16 39.46
C ASP A 347 12.86 -2.11 38.26
N SER A 348 11.75 -2.56 37.66
CA SER A 348 11.71 -3.34 36.40
C SER A 348 11.91 -2.50 35.12
N HIS A 349 12.18 -1.20 35.23
CA HIS A 349 12.25 -0.23 34.12
C HIS A 349 10.95 -0.09 33.31
N GLU A 350 9.81 -0.48 33.88
CA GLU A 350 8.50 -0.22 33.30
C GLU A 350 8.01 1.18 33.69
N LEU A 351 7.39 1.89 32.73
CA LEU A 351 6.82 3.21 32.95
C LEU A 351 5.57 3.11 33.84
N ILE A 352 5.63 3.70 35.03
CA ILE A 352 4.48 3.76 35.94
C ILE A 352 3.61 4.94 35.53
N TYR A 353 2.42 4.64 35.05
CA TYR A 353 1.41 5.66 34.76
C TYR A 353 0.39 5.83 35.90
N ASP A 354 0.42 4.99 36.94
CA ASP A 354 -0.66 4.83 37.91
C ASP A 354 -1.10 6.14 38.57
N GLU A 355 -0.15 6.93 39.09
CA GLU A 355 -0.46 8.23 39.74
C GLU A 355 -0.95 9.31 38.75
N TYR A 356 -0.56 9.21 37.47
CA TYR A 356 -1.03 10.10 36.39
C TYR A 356 -2.44 9.73 35.92
N LEU A 357 -2.76 8.43 35.93
CA LEU A 357 -4.02 7.89 35.43
C LEU A 357 -5.17 8.06 36.42
N GLU A 358 -4.91 7.93 37.71
CA GLU A 358 -5.92 8.16 38.76
C GLU A 358 -6.50 9.58 38.67
N LYS A 359 -5.65 10.59 38.40
CA LYS A 359 -6.04 12.00 38.25
C LYS A 359 -6.88 12.30 36.98
N LEU A 360 -6.87 11.41 35.98
CA LEU A 360 -7.53 11.60 34.69
C LEU A 360 -8.73 10.67 34.45
N SER A 361 -8.96 9.74 35.38
CA SER A 361 -9.94 8.66 35.30
C SER A 361 -11.36 9.08 34.90
N ASP A 362 -11.83 10.25 35.34
CA ASP A 362 -13.17 10.75 35.00
C ASP A 362 -13.37 11.05 33.50
N THR A 363 -12.29 11.36 32.78
CA THR A 363 -12.32 11.85 31.39
C THR A 363 -11.70 10.91 30.36
N VAL A 364 -11.00 9.88 30.83
CA VAL A 364 -10.10 9.05 30.04
C VAL A 364 -10.40 7.57 30.26
N LEU A 365 -10.28 6.78 29.19
CA LEU A 365 -10.36 5.32 29.24
C LEU A 365 -9.00 4.72 28.88
N MET A 366 -8.59 3.70 29.63
CA MET A 366 -7.41 2.90 29.35
C MET A 366 -7.80 1.56 28.74
N ASP A 367 -7.06 1.13 27.73
CA ASP A 367 -7.21 -0.20 27.13
C ASP A 367 -5.89 -0.63 26.47
N ASN A 368 -5.35 -1.79 26.86
CA ASN A 368 -4.12 -2.37 26.32
C ASN A 368 -2.94 -1.37 26.21
N GLY A 369 -2.61 -0.66 27.30
CA GLY A 369 -1.50 0.31 27.34
C GLY A 369 -1.77 1.61 26.57
N GLN A 370 -2.99 1.83 26.07
CA GLN A 370 -3.34 3.01 25.29
C GLN A 370 -4.39 3.86 25.99
N ILE A 371 -4.30 5.15 25.72
CA ILE A 371 -5.09 6.16 26.39
C ILE A 371 -6.13 6.72 25.41
N TYR A 372 -7.42 6.60 25.72
CA TYR A 372 -8.56 6.99 24.87
C TYR A 372 -9.40 8.09 25.52
N ALA A 373 -9.92 9.01 24.71
CA ALA A 373 -11.02 9.88 25.14
C ALA A 373 -12.28 9.05 25.42
N LYS A 374 -13.00 9.34 26.51
CA LYS A 374 -14.21 8.60 26.91
C LYS A 374 -15.27 8.47 25.81
N LYS A 375 -15.38 9.49 24.95
CA LYS A 375 -16.32 9.56 23.82
C LYS A 375 -15.92 8.69 22.62
N MET A 376 -14.73 8.09 22.62
CA MET A 376 -14.19 7.35 21.48
C MET A 376 -14.50 5.86 21.61
N PHE A 377 -14.97 5.27 20.51
CA PHE A 377 -15.26 3.84 20.45
C PHE A 377 -13.96 3.04 20.43
N ARG A 378 -13.91 1.98 21.24
CA ARG A 378 -12.77 1.06 21.29
C ARG A 378 -13.09 -0.17 20.45
N PHE A 379 -12.17 -0.59 19.58
CA PHE A 379 -12.38 -1.79 18.75
C PHE A 379 -12.44 -3.10 19.54
N THR A 380 -11.95 -3.08 20.78
CA THR A 380 -12.06 -4.17 21.76
C THR A 380 -13.43 -4.20 22.44
N SER A 381 -14.16 -3.09 22.46
CA SER A 381 -15.51 -3.02 23.04
C SER A 381 -16.55 -3.61 22.10
N PRO A 382 -17.66 -4.16 22.63
CA PRO A 382 -18.72 -4.73 21.80
C PRO A 382 -19.28 -3.69 20.83
N SER A 383 -19.80 -4.17 19.69
CA SER A 383 -20.43 -3.33 18.68
C SER A 383 -21.49 -2.41 19.28
N ILE A 384 -21.53 -1.17 18.81
CA ILE A 384 -22.52 -0.18 19.24
C ILE A 384 -23.92 -0.68 18.84
N VAL A 385 -24.81 -0.82 19.82
CA VAL A 385 -26.24 -1.10 19.62
C VAL A 385 -27.01 0.12 20.08
N PHE A 386 -27.76 0.74 19.17
CA PHE A 386 -28.63 1.87 19.50
C PHE A 386 -29.99 1.32 19.94
N THR A 387 -30.40 1.59 21.18
CA THR A 387 -31.77 1.36 21.66
C THR A 387 -32.69 2.49 21.18
N GLU A 388 -34.01 2.27 21.15
CA GLU A 388 -35.01 3.23 20.64
C GLU A 388 -34.91 4.63 21.32
N GLU A 389 -34.43 4.70 22.55
CA GLU A 389 -34.18 5.96 23.28
C GLU A 389 -33.11 6.85 22.60
N HIS A 390 -32.17 6.27 21.85
CA HIS A 390 -31.12 7.00 21.15
C HIS A 390 -31.54 7.59 19.79
N GLU A 391 -32.66 7.17 19.21
CA GLU A 391 -33.12 7.68 17.90
C GLU A 391 -33.55 9.15 17.94
N THR A 392 -33.96 9.65 19.11
CA THR A 392 -34.43 11.04 19.27
C THR A 392 -33.29 12.05 19.44
N GLN A 393 -32.07 11.61 19.72
CA GLN A 393 -30.90 12.49 19.87
C GLN A 393 -30.07 12.56 18.58
N LEU A 394 -30.65 13.12 17.52
CA LEU A 394 -29.84 13.53 16.37
C LEU A 394 -28.81 14.58 16.85
N PRO A 395 -27.50 14.36 16.69
CA PRO A 395 -26.50 15.32 17.13
C PRO A 395 -26.69 16.61 16.34
N GLY A 396 -27.06 17.68 17.05
CA GLY A 396 -27.19 19.01 16.49
C GLY A 396 -25.93 19.36 15.72
N ARG A 397 -26.08 19.61 14.41
CA ARG A 397 -24.99 20.00 13.50
C ARG A 397 -24.12 21.05 14.20
N ASP A 398 -22.87 20.72 14.50
CA ASP A 398 -21.97 21.53 15.33
C ASP A 398 -21.83 22.96 14.77
N LYS A 399 -22.66 23.89 15.28
CA LYS A 399 -22.77 25.30 14.84
C LYS A 399 -21.57 26.15 15.30
N SER A 400 -20.67 25.59 16.12
CA SER A 400 -19.48 26.29 16.65
C SER A 400 -18.52 26.74 15.55
N ARG A 401 -18.42 26.01 14.42
CA ARG A 401 -17.64 26.47 13.25
C ARG A 401 -18.31 27.61 12.46
N ALA A 402 -19.63 27.77 12.57
CA ALA A 402 -20.38 28.81 11.85
C ALA A 402 -20.42 30.14 12.62
N LYS A 403 -20.48 30.11 13.97
CA LYS A 403 -20.46 31.34 14.81
C LYS A 403 -19.08 31.99 14.90
N VAL A 404 -18.00 31.21 15.00
CA VAL A 404 -16.62 31.74 14.92
C VAL A 404 -16.38 32.42 13.55
N TRP A 405 -17.07 31.98 12.50
CA TRP A 405 -17.03 32.60 11.17
C TRP A 405 -17.78 33.95 11.08
N SER A 406 -18.84 34.17 11.87
CA SER A 406 -19.56 35.45 11.88
C SER A 406 -18.82 36.53 12.66
N GLU A 407 -18.11 36.16 13.71
CA GLU A 407 -17.40 37.10 14.59
C GLU A 407 -16.06 37.56 13.95
N TYR A 408 -15.37 36.67 13.25
CA TYR A 408 -14.24 37.04 12.39
C TYR A 408 -14.63 37.99 11.24
N ARG A 409 -15.91 38.03 10.83
CA ARG A 409 -16.40 38.93 9.77
C ARG A 409 -16.46 40.39 10.20
N LYS A 410 -16.57 40.67 11.51
CA LYS A 410 -16.57 42.04 12.06
C LYS A 410 -15.15 42.58 12.29
N ILE A 411 -14.16 41.71 12.49
CA ILE A 411 -12.77 42.12 12.76
C ILE A 411 -11.87 42.06 11.50
N ALA A 412 -12.24 41.28 10.48
CA ALA A 412 -11.43 41.11 9.27
C ALA A 412 -11.84 42.02 8.10
N VAL A 413 -11.88 43.34 8.30
CA VAL A 413 -11.69 44.30 7.20
C VAL A 413 -10.18 44.45 6.98
N ARG A 414 -9.58 43.43 6.31
CA ARG A 414 -8.21 43.31 5.77
C ARG A 414 -7.59 41.96 6.12
N SER A 415 -7.95 40.93 5.37
CA SER A 415 -7.08 39.84 4.93
C SER A 415 -7.97 38.68 4.52
N SER A 416 -8.10 38.49 3.20
CA SER A 416 -8.94 37.44 2.65
C SER A 416 -8.07 36.23 2.29
N TYR A 417 -8.01 35.26 3.18
CA TYR A 417 -7.62 33.88 2.91
C TYR A 417 -8.47 32.93 3.74
N VAL A 418 -9.56 32.45 3.16
CA VAL A 418 -10.23 31.25 3.66
C VAL A 418 -10.51 30.35 2.47
N ILE A 419 -9.74 29.27 2.37
CA ILE A 419 -9.97 28.21 1.40
C ILE A 419 -11.09 27.35 1.96
N VAL A 420 -12.25 27.39 1.31
CA VAL A 420 -13.33 26.43 1.56
C VAL A 420 -12.80 25.06 1.12
N ALA A 421 -12.49 24.20 2.09
CA ALA A 421 -12.18 22.80 1.85
C ALA A 421 -13.45 22.13 1.27
N LYS A 422 -13.50 21.96 -0.05
CA LYS A 422 -14.42 20.99 -0.64
C LYS A 422 -14.04 19.61 -0.10
N MET A 423 -15.01 18.90 0.46
CA MET A 423 -14.86 17.47 0.77
C MET A 423 -14.23 16.76 -0.43
N PRO A 424 -13.29 15.82 -0.24
CA PRO A 424 -12.85 14.98 -1.33
C PRO A 424 -14.09 14.26 -1.86
N ARG A 425 -14.42 14.52 -3.13
CA ARG A 425 -15.40 13.70 -3.84
C ARG A 425 -14.89 12.27 -3.74
N ALA A 426 -15.76 11.34 -3.37
CA ALA A 426 -15.45 9.92 -3.32
C ALA A 426 -14.60 9.54 -4.54
N ILE A 427 -13.40 9.00 -4.28
CA ILE A 427 -12.60 8.41 -5.35
C ILE A 427 -13.41 7.21 -5.80
N SER A 428 -14.07 7.33 -6.94
CA SER A 428 -14.75 6.20 -7.57
C SER A 428 -13.75 5.06 -7.66
N ALA A 429 -14.14 3.85 -7.23
CA ALA A 429 -13.30 2.66 -7.27
C ALA A 429 -12.71 2.42 -8.69
N ALA A 430 -13.39 2.91 -9.72
CA ALA A 430 -12.94 2.93 -11.11
C ALA A 430 -11.65 3.73 -11.37
N ARG A 431 -11.17 4.54 -10.42
CA ARG A 431 -9.97 5.39 -10.55
C ARG A 431 -8.86 5.07 -9.55
N LEU A 432 -8.92 3.88 -8.94
CA LEU A 432 -7.83 3.42 -8.09
C LEU A 432 -6.54 3.21 -8.89
N PRO A 433 -5.36 3.47 -8.32
CA PRO A 433 -4.08 3.16 -8.94
C PRO A 433 -3.96 1.67 -9.32
N PRO A 434 -3.28 1.32 -10.43
CA PRO A 434 -3.08 -0.06 -10.86
C PRO A 434 -2.52 -0.98 -9.77
N THR A 435 -1.59 -0.51 -8.95
CA THR A 435 -0.97 -1.31 -7.87
C THR A 435 -1.97 -1.73 -6.80
N ILE A 436 -2.88 -0.85 -6.41
CA ILE A 436 -3.95 -1.15 -5.45
C ILE A 436 -4.96 -2.11 -6.08
N LEU A 437 -5.29 -1.91 -7.36
CA LEU A 437 -6.17 -2.81 -8.09
C LEU A 437 -5.57 -4.21 -8.20
N SER A 438 -4.27 -4.34 -8.49
CA SER A 438 -3.60 -5.65 -8.50
C SER A 438 -3.66 -6.34 -7.15
N ALA A 439 -3.39 -5.62 -6.05
CA ALA A 439 -3.49 -6.18 -4.71
C ALA A 439 -4.92 -6.59 -4.33
N ILE A 440 -5.94 -5.91 -4.86
CA ILE A 440 -7.35 -6.32 -4.65
C ILE A 440 -7.69 -7.54 -5.50
N PHE A 441 -7.28 -7.54 -6.77
CA PHE A 441 -7.61 -8.60 -7.73
C PHE A 441 -6.89 -9.92 -7.41
N GLU A 442 -5.77 -9.90 -6.70
CA GLU A 442 -5.06 -11.09 -6.22
C GLU A 442 -5.96 -12.02 -5.36
N TYR A 443 -6.89 -11.44 -4.59
CA TYR A 443 -7.79 -12.21 -3.71
C TYR A 443 -9.08 -12.66 -4.39
N LEU A 444 -9.27 -12.34 -5.68
CA LEU A 444 -10.49 -12.68 -6.41
C LEU A 444 -10.32 -13.96 -7.23
N ASP A 445 -11.41 -14.73 -7.31
CA ASP A 445 -11.48 -15.88 -8.20
C ASP A 445 -11.63 -15.43 -9.67
N LEU A 446 -11.40 -16.35 -10.62
CA LEU A 446 -11.50 -16.07 -12.06
C LEU A 446 -12.86 -15.48 -12.47
N ALA A 447 -13.95 -15.90 -11.81
CA ALA A 447 -15.28 -15.33 -12.03
C ALA A 447 -15.37 -13.88 -11.55
N GLY A 448 -14.79 -13.56 -10.39
CA GLY A 448 -14.70 -12.21 -9.86
C GLY A 448 -13.87 -11.29 -10.74
N ILE A 449 -12.73 -11.79 -11.25
CA ILE A 449 -11.88 -11.06 -12.19
C ILE A 449 -12.60 -10.79 -13.51
N ALA A 450 -13.33 -11.76 -14.04
CA ALA A 450 -14.16 -11.57 -15.24
C ALA A 450 -15.23 -10.49 -15.03
N ALA A 451 -15.88 -10.45 -13.86
CA ALA A 451 -16.81 -9.39 -13.50
C ALA A 451 -16.10 -8.04 -13.44
N CYS A 452 -14.95 -7.95 -12.75
CA CYS A 452 -14.15 -6.73 -12.63
C CYS A 452 -13.69 -6.17 -13.99
N MET A 453 -13.31 -7.03 -14.94
CA MET A 453 -12.95 -6.59 -16.30
C MET A 453 -14.11 -5.93 -17.04
N ARG A 454 -15.37 -6.26 -16.71
CA ARG A 454 -16.58 -5.69 -17.33
C ARG A 454 -17.03 -4.38 -16.68
N VAL A 455 -16.62 -4.11 -15.44
CA VAL A 455 -17.07 -2.93 -14.68
C VAL A 455 -16.59 -1.62 -15.32
N CYS A 456 -15.32 -1.53 -15.68
CA CYS A 456 -14.79 -0.33 -16.34
C CYS A 456 -13.51 -0.60 -17.16
N ARG A 457 -13.24 0.27 -18.13
CA ARG A 457 -12.06 0.17 -19.01
C ARG A 457 -10.75 0.21 -18.24
N HIS A 458 -10.66 0.97 -17.14
CA HIS A 458 -9.44 1.06 -16.33
C HIS A 458 -9.08 -0.27 -15.65
N TRP A 459 -10.07 -0.96 -15.06
CA TRP A 459 -9.86 -2.28 -14.46
C TRP A 459 -9.52 -3.32 -15.52
N SER A 460 -10.22 -3.25 -16.66
CA SER A 460 -9.92 -4.08 -17.83
C SER A 460 -8.47 -3.89 -18.30
N THR A 461 -7.97 -2.66 -18.39
CA THR A 461 -6.58 -2.40 -18.81
C THR A 461 -5.54 -2.94 -17.83
N VAL A 462 -5.82 -2.93 -16.52
CA VAL A 462 -4.91 -3.50 -15.52
C VAL A 462 -4.85 -5.02 -15.64
N LEU A 463 -6.00 -5.67 -15.79
CA LEU A 463 -6.12 -7.13 -15.94
C LEU A 463 -5.77 -7.65 -17.35
N ALA A 464 -5.64 -6.75 -18.33
CA ALA A 464 -5.21 -7.07 -19.68
C ALA A 464 -3.73 -7.48 -19.73
N TYR A 465 -2.90 -6.98 -18.82
CA TYR A 465 -1.49 -7.32 -18.77
C TYR A 465 -1.29 -8.79 -18.35
N GLU A 466 -0.78 -9.62 -19.26
CA GLU A 466 -0.78 -11.08 -19.12
C GLU A 466 0.21 -11.61 -18.07
N ASP A 467 1.32 -10.89 -17.84
CA ASP A 467 2.37 -11.24 -16.88
C ASP A 467 2.30 -10.39 -15.61
N SER A 468 1.10 -10.06 -15.17
CA SER A 468 0.90 -9.36 -13.89
C SER A 468 0.97 -10.32 -12.71
N TYR A 469 1.38 -9.80 -11.55
CA TYR A 469 1.36 -10.54 -10.28
C TYR A 469 0.01 -11.17 -9.94
N VAL A 470 -1.10 -10.58 -10.41
CA VAL A 470 -2.45 -11.13 -10.27
C VAL A 470 -2.54 -12.50 -10.96
N TRP A 471 -2.11 -12.60 -12.21
CA TRP A 471 -2.14 -13.86 -12.95
C TRP A 471 -1.13 -14.87 -12.42
N GLU A 472 0.02 -14.41 -11.90
CA GLU A 472 0.99 -15.29 -11.24
C GLU A 472 0.39 -15.98 -10.01
N PHE A 473 -0.22 -15.20 -9.11
CA PHE A 473 -0.80 -15.72 -7.88
C PHE A 473 -1.91 -16.73 -8.16
N ILE A 474 -2.79 -16.42 -9.12
CA ILE A 474 -3.91 -17.30 -9.48
C ILE A 474 -3.39 -18.56 -10.19
N ALA A 475 -2.40 -18.43 -11.08
CA ALA A 475 -1.81 -19.57 -11.76
C ALA A 475 -1.18 -20.54 -10.76
N ARG A 476 -0.44 -20.05 -9.75
CA ARG A 476 0.13 -20.90 -8.68
C ARG A 476 -0.93 -21.56 -7.80
N ARG A 477 -2.10 -20.94 -7.64
CA ARG A 477 -3.21 -21.51 -6.84
C ARG A 477 -4.00 -22.59 -7.60
N VAL A 478 -4.07 -22.50 -8.93
CA VAL A 478 -4.96 -23.33 -9.75
C VAL A 478 -4.20 -24.42 -10.51
N ILE A 479 -3.00 -24.13 -11.01
CA ILE A 479 -2.19 -25.06 -11.79
C ILE A 479 -1.31 -25.88 -10.82
N PRO A 480 -1.23 -27.22 -10.98
CA PRO A 480 -0.33 -28.05 -10.17
C PRO A 480 1.14 -27.61 -10.29
N GLU A 481 1.90 -27.65 -9.19
CA GLU A 481 3.31 -27.23 -9.16
C GLU A 481 4.19 -28.02 -10.14
N GLU A 482 3.89 -29.30 -10.37
CA GLU A 482 4.65 -30.16 -11.27
C GLU A 482 4.60 -29.69 -12.72
N ALA A 483 3.48 -29.10 -13.17
CA ALA A 483 3.37 -28.53 -14.51
C ALA A 483 4.33 -27.35 -14.73
N PHE A 484 4.76 -26.66 -13.66
CA PHE A 484 5.78 -25.62 -13.75
C PHE A 484 7.21 -26.17 -13.77
N ARG A 485 7.44 -27.38 -13.25
CA ARG A 485 8.76 -28.02 -13.23
C ARG A 485 9.12 -28.62 -14.59
N GLU A 486 8.13 -29.10 -15.33
CA GLU A 486 8.27 -29.62 -16.70
C GLU A 486 8.33 -28.46 -17.72
N THR A 487 9.51 -27.83 -17.87
CA THR A 487 9.70 -26.64 -18.73
C THR A 487 9.33 -26.86 -20.21
N ALA A 488 9.42 -28.09 -20.71
CA ALA A 488 9.05 -28.43 -22.09
C ALA A 488 7.53 -28.46 -22.34
N LEU A 489 6.72 -28.68 -21.29
CA LEU A 489 5.27 -28.86 -21.37
C LEU A 489 4.56 -27.56 -21.81
N LEU A 490 4.91 -26.44 -21.17
CA LEU A 490 4.24 -25.14 -21.37
C LEU A 490 5.08 -24.16 -22.20
N SER A 491 6.00 -24.67 -23.04
CA SER A 491 6.96 -23.88 -23.81
C SER A 491 6.29 -22.92 -24.81
N GLN A 492 5.17 -23.33 -25.41
CA GLN A 492 4.39 -22.54 -26.38
C GLN A 492 3.47 -21.50 -25.74
N THR A 493 3.35 -21.51 -24.40
CA THR A 493 2.51 -20.58 -23.63
C THR A 493 3.40 -19.71 -22.74
N PRO A 494 4.01 -18.64 -23.28
CA PRO A 494 4.99 -17.84 -22.53
C PRO A 494 4.36 -17.14 -21.32
N THR A 495 3.15 -16.59 -21.45
CA THR A 495 2.55 -15.75 -20.40
C THR A 495 1.80 -16.57 -19.35
N LEU A 496 1.78 -16.08 -18.11
CA LEU A 496 1.10 -16.78 -17.00
C LEU A 496 -0.40 -16.93 -17.22
N LYS A 497 -1.02 -15.92 -17.84
CA LYS A 497 -2.43 -15.96 -18.25
C LYS A 497 -2.69 -17.03 -19.31
N GLN A 498 -1.78 -17.23 -20.27
CA GLN A 498 -1.88 -18.28 -21.29
C GLN A 498 -1.72 -19.66 -20.66
N LYS A 499 -0.77 -19.86 -19.73
CA LYS A 499 -0.61 -21.12 -18.99
C LYS A 499 -1.88 -21.49 -18.21
N LEU A 500 -2.48 -20.51 -17.53
CA LEU A 500 -3.76 -20.70 -16.83
C LEU A 500 -4.89 -21.03 -17.80
N ARG A 501 -4.94 -20.35 -18.96
CA ARG A 501 -5.91 -20.69 -20.01
C ARG A 501 -5.70 -22.12 -20.52
N ALA A 502 -4.46 -22.54 -20.74
CA ALA A 502 -4.13 -23.89 -21.18
C ALA A 502 -4.67 -24.94 -20.21
N PHE A 503 -4.46 -24.73 -18.90
CA PHE A 503 -4.96 -25.65 -17.87
C PHE A 503 -6.49 -25.75 -17.80
N MET A 504 -7.21 -24.67 -18.13
CA MET A 504 -8.68 -24.66 -18.18
C MET A 504 -9.25 -25.47 -19.34
N TYR A 505 -8.45 -25.70 -20.39
CA TYR A 505 -8.78 -26.53 -21.55
C TYR A 505 -8.08 -27.89 -21.54
N ALA A 506 -7.31 -28.20 -20.50
CA ALA A 506 -6.64 -29.49 -20.33
C ALA A 506 -7.63 -30.66 -20.14
N TRP A 507 -7.12 -31.88 -19.97
CA TRP A 507 -7.90 -33.10 -19.78
C TRP A 507 -8.83 -33.07 -18.58
N ASN A 508 -10.03 -33.63 -18.73
CA ASN A 508 -11.02 -33.73 -17.67
C ASN A 508 -10.92 -35.08 -16.94
N PRO A 509 -10.50 -35.12 -15.66
CA PRO A 509 -10.45 -36.38 -14.92
C PRO A 509 -11.84 -36.97 -14.63
N LEU A 510 -12.90 -36.16 -14.67
CA LEU A 510 -14.28 -36.60 -14.45
C LEU A 510 -14.95 -37.15 -15.72
N ASP A 511 -14.33 -36.94 -16.89
CA ASP A 511 -14.87 -37.30 -18.19
C ASP A 511 -13.83 -38.10 -18.99
N SER A 512 -13.52 -39.27 -18.44
CA SER A 512 -12.47 -40.19 -18.89
C SER A 512 -12.91 -41.63 -18.67
N SER A 513 -12.39 -42.56 -19.48
CA SER A 513 -12.53 -43.99 -19.20
C SER A 513 -11.94 -44.36 -17.83
N ARG A 514 -12.48 -45.41 -17.20
CA ARG A 514 -12.03 -45.95 -15.91
C ARG A 514 -10.58 -46.44 -15.94
N ASN A 515 -10.07 -46.78 -17.13
CA ASN A 515 -8.70 -47.29 -17.32
C ASN A 515 -7.67 -46.18 -17.51
N ASN A 516 -8.11 -44.92 -17.60
CA ASN A 516 -7.24 -43.77 -17.75
C ASN A 516 -7.14 -43.05 -16.40
N TYR A 517 -5.93 -42.59 -16.05
CA TYR A 517 -5.75 -41.65 -14.95
C TYR A 517 -4.98 -40.42 -15.43
N LEU A 518 -5.32 -39.27 -14.85
CA LEU A 518 -4.63 -38.02 -15.16
C LEU A 518 -3.38 -37.91 -14.27
N ARG A 519 -2.23 -37.65 -14.87
CA ARG A 519 -0.99 -37.41 -14.14
C ARG A 519 -1.12 -36.14 -13.28
N THR A 520 -0.29 -36.05 -12.25
CA THR A 520 -0.23 -34.94 -11.30
C THR A 520 0.06 -33.57 -11.93
N ASN A 521 0.69 -33.52 -13.11
CA ASN A 521 0.81 -32.29 -13.90
C ASN A 521 -0.53 -31.75 -14.44
N GLY A 522 -1.57 -32.60 -14.55
CA GLY A 522 -2.91 -32.24 -14.98
C GLY A 522 -3.09 -32.02 -16.49
N PHE A 523 -2.04 -32.22 -17.29
CA PHE A 523 -2.04 -32.07 -18.76
C PHE A 523 -1.84 -33.39 -19.50
N THR A 524 -1.36 -34.42 -18.81
CA THR A 524 -1.01 -35.71 -19.40
C THR A 524 -1.90 -36.81 -18.85
N VAL A 525 -2.59 -37.53 -19.74
CA VAL A 525 -3.35 -38.71 -19.37
C VAL A 525 -2.49 -39.94 -19.57
N HIS A 526 -2.55 -40.89 -18.64
CA HIS A 526 -1.90 -42.19 -18.73
C HIS A 526 -2.97 -43.28 -18.83
N ARG A 527 -2.81 -44.19 -19.79
CA ARG A 527 -3.69 -45.36 -19.92
C ARG A 527 -3.08 -46.58 -19.24
N ASN A 528 -3.79 -47.16 -18.28
CA ASN A 528 -3.39 -48.40 -17.62
C ASN A 528 -3.34 -49.58 -18.61
N PRO A 529 -2.47 -50.57 -18.39
CA PRO A 529 -2.36 -51.73 -19.27
C PRO A 529 -3.55 -52.67 -19.08
N VAL A 530 -4.60 -52.45 -19.88
CA VAL A 530 -5.81 -53.27 -19.92
C VAL A 530 -5.97 -53.86 -21.33
N ALA A 531 -6.21 -55.17 -21.40
CA ALA A 531 -6.44 -55.87 -22.66
C ALA A 531 -7.89 -55.73 -23.11
N GLN A 532 -8.13 -55.84 -24.43
CA GLN A 532 -9.46 -55.82 -25.04
C GLN A 532 -10.33 -54.61 -24.64
N SER A 533 -9.73 -53.43 -24.47
CA SER A 533 -10.47 -52.20 -24.27
C SER A 533 -9.89 -51.06 -25.10
N THR A 534 -10.76 -50.23 -25.68
CA THR A 534 -10.41 -48.90 -26.15
C THR A 534 -10.87 -47.90 -25.11
N ASP A 535 -9.95 -47.01 -24.72
CA ASP A 535 -10.19 -46.05 -23.66
C ASP A 535 -9.93 -44.63 -24.16
N GLY A 536 -10.90 -43.75 -23.93
CA GLY A 536 -10.84 -42.35 -24.32
C GLY A 536 -10.95 -41.38 -23.14
N ILE A 537 -10.63 -40.12 -23.42
CA ILE A 537 -10.76 -39.00 -22.49
C ILE A 537 -11.15 -37.73 -23.25
N ARG A 538 -11.90 -36.84 -22.61
CA ARG A 538 -12.27 -35.52 -23.14
C ARG A 538 -11.63 -34.38 -22.37
N GLY A 539 -11.47 -33.24 -23.03
CA GLY A 539 -11.05 -31.99 -22.40
C GLY A 539 -12.09 -31.42 -21.42
N LYS A 540 -11.65 -30.60 -20.46
CA LYS A 540 -12.52 -29.93 -19.46
C LYS A 540 -13.55 -28.99 -20.09
N ARG A 541 -13.21 -28.39 -21.22
CA ARG A 541 -14.01 -27.37 -21.88
C ARG A 541 -14.10 -27.62 -23.38
N GLY A 542 -15.33 -27.69 -23.86
CA GLY A 542 -15.63 -27.68 -25.29
C GLY A 542 -15.88 -26.26 -25.79
N VAL A 543 -15.76 -26.11 -27.10
CA VAL A 543 -15.87 -24.84 -27.83
C VAL A 543 -16.96 -24.96 -28.90
N ASN A 544 -17.55 -23.83 -29.26
CA ASN A 544 -18.61 -23.74 -30.27
C ASN A 544 -18.55 -22.43 -31.10
N SER A 545 -17.49 -21.63 -30.93
CA SER A 545 -17.32 -20.34 -31.60
C SER A 545 -15.86 -19.94 -31.61
N GLY A 546 -15.36 -19.36 -32.71
CA GLY A 546 -13.97 -18.95 -32.88
C GLY A 546 -13.04 -20.09 -33.30
N VAL A 547 -11.75 -19.76 -33.44
CA VAL A 547 -10.70 -20.69 -33.85
C VAL A 547 -9.85 -21.09 -32.64
N HIS A 548 -9.65 -22.39 -32.47
CA HIS A 548 -9.02 -22.97 -31.29
C HIS A 548 -7.97 -24.00 -31.66
N ALA A 549 -6.76 -23.86 -31.11
CA ALA A 549 -5.65 -24.78 -31.33
C ALA A 549 -5.22 -25.52 -30.05
N TRP A 550 -5.05 -26.84 -30.16
CA TRP A 550 -4.48 -27.72 -29.12
C TRP A 550 -3.26 -28.45 -29.68
N GLU A 551 -2.20 -28.53 -28.90
CA GLU A 551 -1.02 -29.33 -29.18
C GLU A 551 -1.11 -30.66 -28.45
N PHE A 552 -0.89 -31.75 -29.17
CA PHE A 552 -0.89 -33.11 -28.69
C PHE A 552 0.50 -33.72 -28.83
N VAL A 553 0.92 -34.42 -27.78
CA VAL A 553 2.12 -35.26 -27.78
C VAL A 553 1.72 -36.63 -27.27
N TRP A 554 1.94 -37.65 -28.08
CA TRP A 554 1.65 -39.04 -27.75
C TRP A 554 2.96 -39.77 -27.49
N GLU A 555 3.16 -40.18 -26.25
CA GLU A 555 4.32 -40.91 -25.77
C GLU A 555 3.94 -42.38 -25.54
N GLY A 556 4.83 -43.27 -25.96
CA GLY A 556 4.60 -44.71 -25.97
C GLY A 556 4.02 -45.26 -27.28
N PRO A 557 3.91 -46.59 -27.38
CA PRO A 557 3.46 -47.27 -28.59
C PRO A 557 1.98 -47.01 -28.91
N LEU A 558 1.66 -46.77 -30.18
CA LEU A 558 0.30 -46.43 -30.61
C LEU A 558 -0.67 -47.63 -30.58
N GLY A 559 -0.17 -48.86 -30.73
CA GLY A 559 -1.01 -50.05 -30.88
C GLY A 559 -1.72 -50.10 -32.24
N THR A 560 -2.91 -50.70 -32.28
CA THR A 560 -3.76 -50.75 -33.49
C THR A 560 -4.67 -49.53 -33.63
N VAL A 561 -4.93 -48.82 -32.53
CA VAL A 561 -5.84 -47.67 -32.47
C VAL A 561 -5.21 -46.58 -31.60
N ALA A 562 -4.90 -45.45 -32.22
CA ALA A 562 -4.51 -44.22 -31.54
C ALA A 562 -5.14 -43.03 -32.27
N CYS A 563 -6.31 -42.60 -31.81
CA CYS A 563 -7.05 -41.53 -32.46
C CYS A 563 -6.97 -40.22 -31.69
N ILE A 564 -6.80 -39.12 -32.42
CA ILE A 564 -6.94 -37.75 -31.93
C ILE A 564 -8.08 -37.08 -32.70
N GLY A 565 -8.93 -36.31 -32.01
CA GLY A 565 -9.94 -35.53 -32.68
C GLY A 565 -10.86 -34.79 -31.73
N VAL A 566 -12.13 -34.68 -32.13
CA VAL A 566 -13.14 -33.94 -31.38
C VAL A 566 -14.40 -34.78 -31.18
N ALA A 567 -15.08 -34.54 -30.07
CA ALA A 567 -16.29 -35.27 -29.72
C ALA A 567 -17.31 -34.36 -29.03
N THR A 568 -18.59 -34.70 -29.14
CA THR A 568 -19.62 -34.11 -28.28
C THR A 568 -19.55 -34.71 -26.87
N LYS A 569 -20.33 -34.14 -25.94
CA LYS A 569 -20.45 -34.66 -24.56
C LYS A 569 -21.10 -36.05 -24.51
N TYR A 570 -21.80 -36.47 -25.56
CA TYR A 570 -22.55 -37.74 -25.59
C TYR A 570 -21.75 -38.90 -26.17
N ALA A 571 -20.64 -38.62 -26.86
CA ALA A 571 -19.79 -39.67 -27.44
C ALA A 571 -19.29 -40.65 -26.37
N ALA A 572 -19.17 -41.92 -26.72
CA ALA A 572 -18.65 -42.95 -25.83
C ALA A 572 -17.14 -42.77 -25.58
N LEU A 573 -16.71 -42.94 -24.33
CA LEU A 573 -15.29 -42.87 -23.93
C LEU A 573 -14.70 -44.23 -23.58
N HIS A 574 -15.48 -45.29 -23.67
CA HIS A 574 -15.03 -46.65 -23.38
C HIS A 574 -15.80 -47.64 -24.24
N CYS A 575 -15.08 -48.60 -24.80
CA CYS A 575 -15.66 -49.72 -25.56
C CYS A 575 -14.78 -50.96 -25.35
N GLU A 576 -15.43 -52.13 -25.35
CA GLU A 576 -14.74 -53.42 -25.34
C GLU A 576 -14.23 -53.75 -26.76
N GLY A 577 -13.02 -54.28 -26.84
CA GLY A 577 -12.31 -54.56 -28.10
C GLY A 577 -11.31 -53.46 -28.50
N TYR A 578 -10.71 -53.64 -29.67
CA TYR A 578 -9.69 -52.74 -30.22
C TYR A 578 -10.25 -51.91 -31.38
N ILE A 579 -11.30 -51.14 -31.08
CA ILE A 579 -12.09 -50.38 -32.06
C ILE A 579 -11.79 -48.88 -31.87
N PRO A 580 -11.64 -48.08 -32.94
CA PRO A 580 -11.52 -46.63 -32.83
C PRO A 580 -12.80 -46.02 -32.27
N LEU A 581 -12.75 -45.54 -31.01
CA LEU A 581 -13.87 -44.88 -30.35
C LEU A 581 -14.22 -43.55 -31.02
N LEU A 582 -13.21 -42.72 -31.29
CA LEU A 582 -13.39 -41.46 -31.99
C LEU A 582 -13.66 -41.72 -33.46
N GLY A 583 -14.89 -41.42 -33.88
CA GLY A 583 -15.42 -41.71 -35.20
C GLY A 583 -16.34 -42.94 -35.27
N SER A 584 -16.58 -43.64 -34.14
CA SER A 584 -17.51 -44.79 -34.10
C SER A 584 -18.99 -44.38 -34.10
N ASP A 585 -19.30 -43.13 -33.78
CA ASP A 585 -20.65 -42.59 -33.75
C ASP A 585 -20.73 -41.29 -34.54
N ASP A 586 -21.95 -40.78 -34.69
CA ASP A 586 -22.23 -39.45 -35.25
C ASP A 586 -21.84 -38.31 -34.27
N GLN A 587 -21.37 -38.67 -33.07
CA GLN A 587 -21.01 -37.75 -32.00
C GLN A 587 -19.50 -37.48 -31.93
N SER A 588 -18.67 -38.14 -32.74
CA SER A 588 -17.22 -37.99 -32.68
C SER A 588 -16.57 -38.06 -34.06
N TRP A 589 -15.43 -37.36 -34.17
CA TRP A 589 -14.60 -37.27 -35.37
C TRP A 589 -13.16 -37.54 -34.96
N GLY A 590 -12.55 -38.56 -35.54
CA GLY A 590 -11.23 -39.03 -35.12
C GLY A 590 -10.29 -39.27 -36.27
N TRP A 591 -9.03 -38.86 -36.12
CA TRP A 591 -7.93 -39.24 -36.99
C TRP A 591 -7.09 -40.31 -36.30
N ASN A 592 -7.04 -41.52 -36.87
CA ASN A 592 -6.18 -42.60 -36.40
C ASN A 592 -4.75 -42.41 -36.92
N LEU A 593 -3.81 -42.21 -36.00
CA LEU A 593 -2.39 -41.96 -36.28
C LEU A 593 -1.62 -43.19 -36.75
N VAL A 594 -2.15 -44.39 -36.52
CA VAL A 594 -1.49 -45.66 -36.89
C VAL A 594 -1.59 -45.90 -38.40
N ASP A 595 -2.82 -45.78 -38.92
CA ASP A 595 -3.15 -46.10 -40.30
C ASP A 595 -3.31 -44.86 -41.18
N ASN A 596 -3.23 -43.66 -40.60
CA ASN A 596 -3.42 -42.38 -41.29
C ASN A 596 -4.81 -42.29 -41.94
N VAL A 597 -5.86 -42.58 -41.15
CA VAL A 597 -7.25 -42.67 -41.62
C VAL A 597 -8.17 -41.83 -40.75
N LEU A 598 -9.12 -41.15 -41.40
CA LEU A 598 -10.19 -40.40 -40.74
C LEU A 598 -11.43 -41.28 -40.55
N PHE A 599 -12.01 -41.21 -39.36
CA PHE A 599 -13.19 -41.97 -38.94
C PHE A 599 -14.32 -41.03 -38.51
N HIS A 600 -15.54 -41.35 -38.95
CA HIS A 600 -16.79 -40.76 -38.47
C HIS A 600 -17.96 -41.71 -38.75
N ASN A 601 -18.95 -41.77 -37.86
CA ASN A 601 -20.16 -42.57 -38.05
C ASN A 601 -19.92 -44.05 -38.39
N ASN A 602 -18.92 -44.67 -37.75
CA ASN A 602 -18.44 -46.05 -38.01
C ASN A 602 -17.87 -46.31 -39.42
N GLU A 603 -17.60 -45.26 -40.20
CA GLU A 603 -17.04 -45.38 -41.54
C GLU A 603 -15.63 -44.77 -41.63
N GLN A 604 -14.78 -45.41 -42.42
CA GLN A 604 -13.50 -44.86 -42.85
C GLN A 604 -13.76 -43.88 -44.00
N ILE A 605 -13.55 -42.59 -43.76
CA ILE A 605 -13.84 -41.54 -44.74
C ILE A 605 -12.75 -41.51 -45.82
N SER A 606 -11.50 -41.25 -45.40
CA SER A 606 -10.37 -41.10 -46.33
C SER A 606 -9.03 -41.22 -45.61
N SER A 607 -7.96 -41.39 -46.39
CA SER A 607 -6.59 -41.32 -45.90
C SER A 607 -6.17 -39.86 -45.66
N TYR A 608 -5.53 -39.59 -44.53
CA TYR A 608 -5.07 -38.28 -44.11
C TYR A 608 -3.69 -38.37 -43.43
N PRO A 609 -2.72 -37.48 -43.73
CA PRO A 609 -2.81 -36.28 -44.59
C PRO A 609 -3.00 -36.53 -46.09
N HIS A 610 -3.58 -35.57 -46.82
CA HIS A 610 -3.85 -35.66 -48.27
C HIS A 610 -2.59 -35.41 -49.14
N VAL A 611 -1.49 -36.06 -48.80
CA VAL A 611 -0.18 -35.89 -49.44
C VAL A 611 0.30 -37.24 -49.97
N ASN A 612 1.03 -37.26 -51.10
CA ASN A 612 1.64 -38.49 -51.61
C ASN A 612 2.63 -39.05 -50.59
N ASN A 613 2.39 -40.28 -50.13
CA ASN A 613 3.14 -40.98 -49.08
C ASN A 613 3.09 -40.23 -47.71
N PRO A 614 1.92 -40.18 -47.05
CA PRO A 614 1.72 -39.39 -45.84
C PRO A 614 2.67 -39.87 -44.73
N PRO A 615 3.41 -38.97 -44.08
CA PRO A 615 4.35 -39.37 -43.05
C PRO A 615 3.59 -39.93 -41.84
N LYS A 616 4.01 -41.10 -41.34
CA LYS A 616 3.46 -41.67 -40.11
C LYS A 616 3.86 -40.82 -38.91
N TYR A 617 2.99 -40.81 -37.90
CA TYR A 617 3.29 -40.16 -36.63
C TYR A 617 4.50 -40.82 -35.94
N GLN A 618 5.43 -40.02 -35.46
CA GLN A 618 6.55 -40.48 -34.65
C GLN A 618 6.23 -40.26 -33.17
N VAL A 619 6.45 -41.29 -32.34
CA VAL A 619 6.20 -41.20 -30.89
C VAL A 619 6.98 -40.03 -30.28
N GLY A 620 6.30 -39.19 -29.50
CA GLY A 620 6.86 -37.97 -28.91
C GLY A 620 6.82 -36.73 -29.81
N GLU A 621 6.28 -36.85 -31.02
CA GLU A 621 6.10 -35.70 -31.92
C GLU A 621 4.93 -34.81 -31.52
N ARG A 622 5.03 -33.51 -31.80
CA ARG A 622 3.99 -32.51 -31.54
C ARG A 622 3.09 -32.34 -32.76
N ILE A 623 1.81 -32.69 -32.62
CA ILE A 623 0.76 -32.38 -33.60
C ILE A 623 -0.13 -31.29 -33.03
N ARG A 624 -0.44 -30.25 -33.81
CA ARG A 624 -1.46 -29.27 -33.47
C ARG A 624 -2.76 -29.62 -34.16
N MET A 625 -3.85 -29.64 -33.41
CA MET A 625 -5.22 -29.76 -33.90
C MET A 625 -5.87 -28.39 -33.84
N ILE A 626 -6.44 -27.93 -34.95
CA ILE A 626 -7.11 -26.65 -35.04
C ILE A 626 -8.57 -26.89 -35.40
N LEU A 627 -9.44 -26.44 -34.52
CA LEU A 627 -10.89 -26.44 -34.73
C LEU A 627 -11.33 -25.02 -35.03
N ASP A 628 -11.78 -24.79 -36.26
CA ASP A 628 -12.44 -23.56 -36.67
C ASP A 628 -13.95 -23.74 -36.56
N CYS A 629 -14.53 -23.22 -35.48
CA CYS A 629 -15.97 -23.26 -35.27
C CYS A 629 -16.75 -22.29 -36.15
N GLU A 630 -16.10 -21.31 -36.79
CA GLU A 630 -16.76 -20.35 -37.69
C GLU A 630 -16.87 -20.92 -39.10
N SER A 631 -15.82 -21.59 -39.58
CA SER A 631 -15.82 -22.27 -40.89
C SER A 631 -16.36 -23.71 -40.83
N HIS A 632 -16.63 -24.23 -39.62
CA HIS A 632 -17.06 -25.61 -39.38
C HIS A 632 -16.04 -26.65 -39.88
N MET A 633 -14.75 -26.40 -39.64
CA MET A 633 -13.65 -27.25 -40.13
C MET A 633 -12.73 -27.70 -39.00
N LEU A 634 -12.22 -28.93 -39.11
CA LEU A 634 -11.13 -29.46 -38.30
C LEU A 634 -9.95 -29.80 -39.21
N TYR A 635 -8.77 -29.34 -38.82
CA TYR A 635 -7.52 -29.64 -39.53
C TYR A 635 -6.37 -29.79 -38.54
N PHE A 636 -5.27 -30.37 -39.03
CA PHE A 636 -4.08 -30.61 -38.24
C PHE A 636 -2.86 -29.94 -38.86
N GLU A 637 -1.92 -29.56 -38.00
CA GLU A 637 -0.63 -29.00 -38.35
C GLU A 637 0.48 -29.80 -37.66
N ARG A 638 1.58 -30.02 -38.37
CA ARG A 638 2.79 -30.64 -37.85
C ARG A 638 3.90 -29.60 -37.87
N GLY A 639 4.33 -29.14 -36.69
CA GLY A 639 5.22 -27.97 -36.61
C GLY A 639 4.56 -26.75 -37.28
N SER A 640 5.11 -26.27 -38.39
CA SER A 640 4.58 -25.18 -39.21
C SER A 640 3.90 -25.65 -40.50
N GLU A 641 3.78 -26.96 -40.73
CA GLU A 641 3.21 -27.54 -41.94
C GLU A 641 1.71 -27.84 -41.76
N PHE A 642 0.90 -27.34 -42.68
CA PHE A 642 -0.53 -27.64 -42.76
C PHE A 642 -0.76 -29.00 -43.42
N LEU A 643 -1.47 -29.91 -42.75
CA LEU A 643 -1.68 -31.29 -43.21
C LEU A 643 -2.94 -31.48 -44.06
N GLY A 644 -3.70 -30.40 -44.32
CA GLY A 644 -4.98 -30.44 -45.03
C GLY A 644 -6.18 -30.39 -44.10
N ILE A 645 -7.37 -30.17 -44.67
CA ILE A 645 -8.65 -30.23 -43.94
C ILE A 645 -8.96 -31.70 -43.66
N ALA A 646 -9.15 -32.05 -42.39
CA ALA A 646 -9.49 -33.41 -41.98
C ALA A 646 -11.01 -33.63 -42.02
N PHE A 647 -11.78 -32.70 -41.47
CA PHE A 647 -13.24 -32.77 -41.50
C PHE A 647 -13.81 -31.41 -41.87
N ASP A 648 -14.73 -31.41 -42.83
CA ASP A 648 -15.56 -30.27 -43.19
C ASP A 648 -16.98 -30.47 -42.63
N GLN A 649 -17.78 -29.39 -42.63
CA GLN A 649 -19.20 -29.41 -42.25
C GLN A 649 -19.48 -29.91 -40.83
N LEU A 650 -18.57 -29.62 -39.88
CA LEU A 650 -18.79 -29.97 -38.48
C LEU A 650 -20.03 -29.29 -37.90
N PRO A 651 -20.85 -30.00 -37.11
CA PRO A 651 -22.07 -29.44 -36.58
C PRO A 651 -21.78 -28.24 -35.65
N PRO A 652 -22.67 -27.22 -35.60
CA PRO A 652 -22.54 -26.03 -34.74
C PRO A 652 -22.85 -26.34 -33.26
N VAL A 653 -22.37 -27.49 -32.77
CA VAL A 653 -22.53 -27.95 -31.40
C VAL A 653 -21.24 -27.75 -30.62
N LYS A 654 -21.31 -27.95 -29.31
CA LYS A 654 -20.14 -27.82 -28.45
C LYS A 654 -19.24 -29.05 -28.59
N LEU A 655 -18.09 -28.86 -29.21
CA LEU A 655 -17.11 -29.90 -29.47
C LEU A 655 -15.96 -29.83 -28.45
N PHE A 656 -15.55 -30.98 -27.94
CA PHE A 656 -14.48 -31.14 -26.96
C PHE A 656 -13.30 -31.84 -27.64
N PRO A 657 -12.05 -31.40 -27.40
CA PRO A 657 -10.90 -32.19 -27.81
C PRO A 657 -10.93 -33.53 -27.09
N ALA A 658 -10.67 -34.61 -27.82
CA ALA A 658 -10.76 -35.96 -27.33
C ALA A 658 -9.66 -36.83 -27.93
N ILE A 659 -9.29 -37.89 -27.22
CA ILE A 659 -8.43 -38.96 -27.74
C ILE A 659 -9.02 -40.32 -27.38
N CYS A 660 -8.58 -41.36 -28.10
CA CYS A 660 -8.77 -42.74 -27.67
C CYS A 660 -7.58 -43.63 -28.06
N GLY A 661 -7.23 -44.57 -27.19
CA GLY A 661 -6.13 -45.52 -27.42
C GLY A 661 -6.39 -46.90 -26.85
N VAL A 662 -5.68 -47.90 -27.37
CA VAL A 662 -5.80 -49.32 -26.95
C VAL A 662 -4.56 -49.88 -26.29
N TYR A 663 -3.41 -49.23 -26.44
CA TYR A 663 -2.15 -49.75 -25.91
C TYR A 663 -1.93 -49.29 -24.47
N GLY A 664 -1.34 -50.15 -23.63
CA GLY A 664 -1.10 -49.86 -22.21
C GLY A 664 0.17 -49.04 -21.99
N ASN A 665 0.23 -48.29 -20.88
CA ASN A 665 1.37 -47.43 -20.53
C ASN A 665 1.66 -46.34 -21.57
N THR A 666 0.66 -45.93 -22.35
CA THR A 666 0.77 -44.77 -23.25
C THR A 666 0.39 -43.51 -22.50
N GLU A 667 1.14 -42.44 -22.74
CA GLU A 667 0.87 -41.12 -22.18
C GLU A 667 0.51 -40.15 -23.30
N VAL A 668 -0.54 -39.36 -23.09
CA VAL A 668 -0.95 -38.35 -24.07
C VAL A 668 -1.11 -37.00 -23.40
N THR A 669 -0.26 -36.08 -23.79
CA THR A 669 -0.24 -34.72 -23.29
C THR A 669 -1.01 -33.82 -24.24
N MET A 670 -1.89 -32.96 -23.68
CA MET A 670 -2.63 -31.96 -24.45
C MET A 670 -2.45 -30.58 -23.84
N VAL A 671 -2.00 -29.61 -24.65
CA VAL A 671 -1.82 -28.21 -24.24
C VAL A 671 -2.59 -27.30 -25.18
N TYR A 672 -3.48 -26.49 -24.62
CA TYR A 672 -4.23 -25.51 -25.42
C TYR A 672 -3.39 -24.24 -25.63
N ILE A 673 -3.20 -23.86 -26.89
CA ILE A 673 -2.36 -22.72 -27.29
C ILE A 673 -3.19 -21.43 -27.35
N GLY A 674 -4.42 -21.50 -27.89
CA GLY A 674 -5.22 -20.32 -28.19
C GLY A 674 -5.70 -20.28 -29.63
N PRO A 675 -6.17 -19.12 -30.12
CA PRO A 675 -6.32 -18.91 -31.54
C PRO A 675 -4.94 -18.92 -32.22
N PRO A 676 -4.78 -19.54 -33.40
CA PRO A 676 -3.53 -19.51 -34.13
C PRO A 676 -3.16 -18.05 -34.46
N LEU A 677 -1.87 -17.70 -34.29
CA LEU A 677 -1.37 -16.33 -34.51
C LEU A 677 -1.31 -15.94 -35.99
N LEU A 678 -1.35 -16.94 -36.87
CA LEU A 678 -1.38 -16.83 -38.32
C LEU A 678 -2.49 -17.75 -38.80
N GLY A 679 -3.45 -17.18 -39.52
CA GLY A 679 -4.44 -17.95 -40.28
C GLY A 679 -3.87 -18.46 -41.58
#